data_AF-A0A9P5EAX6-F1
#
_entry.id   AF-A0A9P5EAX6-F1
#
_cell.length_a   1.000
_cell.length_b   1.000
_cell.length_c   1.000
_cell.angle_alpha   90.00
_cell.angle_beta   90.00
_cell.angle_gamma   90.00
#
_symmetry.space_group_name_H-M   'P 1'
#
loop_
_entity.id
_entity.type
_entity.pdbx_description
1 polymer ?
#
loop_
_entity_poly.entity_id
_entity_poly.type
_entity_poly.pdbx_seq_one_letter_code
_entity_poly.pdbx_strand_id
1 'polypeptide(L)'
;MRLLLPFLLPIVFPGRVIAAQNAGLNTLPVICASVKEVSTCKIKVIVPSGIKVNMRTIKVPTWNKCKSRIQATRSCPTLKKPLRRCKVWTCIPGWEKKSKQIPSSLTILTKNVDLCDEIRRALGRSLGDKFIQSSEAICGCFTSLQNLATTGSFAAMSIRGEMTTTTTKVADDTISIEKVPYSYFYLEFSSNSFKCFGEVNLPILNNKAEITNVLTSIAPWVIAQAKDNDLSVFQSLARVVAACQAGNCNANSIAAAVNAYLAPSFQLIEPPIKSVLVQWDGALSSIQKSVKDINEAADSLASNYDTIRAEFDSSKQKICEELRRCDGQGVPKFLDQVDEGIEAANRLWPVRGPLDVPTNRLSDRLAETIQLRKYIQTYPEAASLVSMIKQGKFNEINDILLFMPIVQRLPELARQIKTDLSPLQDVAKEYKQPSVAAHVIVWSLDWSNIIRPDTELTSDSPEADAALIAELDAVDKLVRNYLSGPLLAYSNGMLVIDAELRDFSVVNGSFAMETEVVTYNRWTTISMDMPCSKKETKVYKKSGLQKSFSWKTKEGIRDRFTQKDDWERESKLMARVYGHATLTITTGRSGDARNSFIANSYKQSAPCCVFPLGDGRGGNVIVGPLISADDGVTETRGWCCQEKRLSRRIVFFGKEQLFFLCRSSGYSEDRSYQEGKYILPHSFLNTGSGDTQLIRDRLLQYWDEILVDFSRCQLLNPHDIFAAFASIAEPISKALQSRYLAGLWECDLVRCCFGDLVIE
;
A
#
# COMPACT_ATOMS: atom_id res chain seq x y z
N MET A 1 -3.21 -2.07 12.92
CA MET A 1 -3.34 -3.52 13.18
C MET A 1 -4.11 -4.20 12.04
N ARG A 2 -3.42 -4.44 10.91
CA ARG A 2 -3.95 -5.19 9.76
C ARG A 2 -3.39 -6.61 9.85
N LEU A 3 -4.16 -7.53 10.39
CA LEU A 3 -3.89 -8.96 10.29
C LEU A 3 -4.15 -9.38 8.85
N LEU A 4 -3.11 -9.29 8.02
CA LEU A 4 -3.00 -9.97 6.73
C LEU A 4 -2.83 -11.47 7.00
N LEU A 5 -3.95 -12.18 7.19
CA LEU A 5 -4.07 -13.60 6.88
C LEU A 5 -5.22 -13.71 5.88
N PRO A 6 -4.96 -14.17 4.64
CA PRO A 6 -4.72 -15.59 4.46
C PRO A 6 -3.65 -15.87 3.39
N PHE A 7 -2.44 -16.20 3.85
CA PHE A 7 -1.51 -17.04 3.09
C PHE A 7 -1.08 -18.21 3.99
N LEU A 8 -2.02 -19.11 4.25
CA LEU A 8 -1.71 -20.46 4.69
C LEU A 8 -2.51 -21.44 3.84
N LEU A 9 -2.11 -21.55 2.57
CA LEU A 9 -2.45 -22.68 1.71
C LEU A 9 -1.41 -22.78 0.58
N PRO A 10 -0.18 -23.18 0.92
CA PRO A 10 0.50 -24.13 0.03
C PRO A 10 1.39 -25.11 0.82
N ILE A 11 0.84 -25.89 1.75
CA ILE A 11 1.50 -27.12 2.25
C ILE A 11 0.56 -28.33 2.13
N VAL A 12 -0.34 -28.29 1.14
CA VAL A 12 -1.29 -29.36 0.87
C VAL A 12 -0.72 -30.28 -0.21
N PHE A 13 0.31 -31.04 0.15
CA PHE A 13 0.83 -32.09 -0.72
C PHE A 13 0.98 -33.46 -0.08
N PRO A 14 1.26 -33.61 1.24
CA PRO A 14 1.24 -34.94 1.85
C PRO A 14 -0.09 -35.28 2.54
N GLY A 15 -0.74 -34.32 3.22
CA GLY A 15 -1.89 -34.61 4.10
C GLY A 15 -3.16 -35.12 3.43
N ARG A 16 -3.36 -34.88 2.13
CA ARG A 16 -4.61 -35.27 1.43
C ARG A 16 -4.72 -36.75 1.07
N VAL A 17 -3.64 -37.54 1.23
CA VAL A 17 -3.73 -39.00 1.00
C VAL A 17 -4.23 -39.73 2.26
N ILE A 18 -4.08 -39.15 3.45
CA ILE A 18 -4.54 -39.74 4.72
C ILE A 18 -5.78 -39.02 5.29
N ALA A 19 -5.95 -37.72 5.05
CA ALA A 19 -7.08 -36.93 5.54
C ALA A 19 -8.40 -37.10 4.76
N ALA A 20 -8.55 -38.16 3.97
CA ALA A 20 -9.84 -38.49 3.33
C ALA A 20 -10.84 -39.16 4.31
N GLN A 21 -10.48 -39.36 5.58
CA GLN A 21 -11.34 -39.99 6.59
C GLN A 21 -11.81 -39.08 7.73
N ASN A 22 -11.31 -37.86 7.89
CA ASN A 22 -11.77 -36.96 8.95
C ASN A 22 -12.07 -35.56 8.37
N ALA A 23 -13.37 -35.25 8.28
CA ALA A 23 -13.87 -33.95 7.90
C ALA A 23 -13.69 -32.96 9.07
N GLY A 24 -12.93 -31.90 8.81
CA GLY A 24 -12.66 -30.81 9.75
C GLY A 24 -11.28 -30.95 10.39
N LEU A 25 -10.30 -30.15 9.93
CA LEU A 25 -9.06 -29.70 10.60
C LEU A 25 -7.99 -29.35 9.54
N ASN A 26 -7.98 -28.11 9.06
CA ASN A 26 -6.84 -27.53 8.33
C ASN A 26 -6.09 -26.55 9.26
N THR A 27 -5.42 -27.07 10.28
CA THR A 27 -4.62 -26.26 11.21
C THR A 27 -3.13 -26.40 10.88
N LEU A 28 -2.33 -25.35 11.16
CA LEU A 28 -0.86 -25.38 10.99
C LEU A 28 -0.19 -26.62 11.63
N PRO A 29 -0.66 -27.16 12.77
CA PRO A 29 -0.20 -28.45 13.30
C PRO A 29 -0.37 -29.65 12.36
N VAL A 30 -1.47 -29.74 11.59
CA VAL A 30 -1.72 -30.83 10.63
C VAL A 30 -0.76 -30.75 9.43
N ILE A 31 -0.49 -29.51 9.00
CA ILE A 31 0.51 -29.20 7.99
C ILE A 31 1.91 -29.61 8.47
N CYS A 32 2.27 -29.23 9.71
CA CYS A 32 3.56 -29.54 10.30
C CYS A 32 3.77 -31.05 10.50
N ALA A 33 2.73 -31.78 10.90
CA ALA A 33 2.76 -33.24 11.01
C ALA A 33 3.06 -33.91 9.65
N SER A 34 2.48 -33.39 8.56
CA SER A 34 2.69 -33.90 7.20
C SER A 34 4.10 -33.63 6.67
N VAL A 35 4.73 -32.52 7.08
CA VAL A 35 6.09 -32.13 6.69
C VAL A 35 7.15 -32.91 7.49
N LYS A 36 6.86 -33.28 8.73
CA LYS A 36 7.73 -34.14 9.57
C LYS A 36 7.99 -35.53 8.96
N GLU A 37 7.09 -36.02 8.11
CA GLU A 37 7.32 -37.25 7.34
C GLU A 37 8.28 -37.07 6.16
N VAL A 38 8.43 -35.84 5.65
CA VAL A 38 9.42 -35.46 4.64
C VAL A 38 10.81 -35.35 5.26
N SER A 39 10.94 -34.74 6.45
CA SER A 39 12.23 -34.65 7.17
C SER A 39 12.81 -36.02 7.50
N THR A 40 11.94 -37.00 7.76
CA THR A 40 12.33 -38.39 8.05
C THR A 40 12.45 -39.27 6.80
N CYS A 41 12.21 -38.74 5.60
CA CYS A 41 12.25 -39.45 4.31
C CYS A 41 11.47 -40.78 4.30
N LYS A 42 10.26 -40.80 4.87
CA LYS A 42 9.44 -42.02 4.94
C LYS A 42 8.38 -42.13 3.84
N ILE A 43 8.23 -41.10 3.00
CA ILE A 43 7.13 -41.02 2.02
C ILE A 43 7.49 -41.73 0.70
N LYS A 44 6.66 -42.70 0.32
CA LYS A 44 6.73 -43.41 -0.98
C LYS A 44 5.45 -43.21 -1.79
N VAL A 45 5.58 -42.85 -3.06
CA VAL A 45 4.45 -42.64 -3.99
C VAL A 45 4.43 -43.75 -5.04
N ILE A 46 3.23 -44.27 -5.32
CA ILE A 46 3.00 -45.34 -6.30
C ILE A 46 2.69 -44.72 -7.67
N VAL A 47 3.48 -45.03 -8.69
CA VAL A 47 3.29 -44.54 -10.08
C VAL A 47 3.16 -45.69 -11.06
N PRO A 48 2.37 -45.56 -12.15
CA PRO A 48 2.21 -46.64 -13.12
C PRO A 48 3.47 -46.78 -13.98
N SER A 49 3.93 -48.02 -14.16
CA SER A 49 5.12 -48.37 -14.93
C SER A 49 4.81 -49.11 -16.24
N GLY A 50 3.61 -49.67 -16.40
CA GLY A 50 3.23 -50.40 -17.61
C GLY A 50 1.84 -51.06 -17.57
N ILE A 51 1.53 -51.89 -18.57
CA ILE A 51 0.28 -52.66 -18.66
C ILE A 51 0.50 -54.14 -19.00
N LYS A 52 -0.29 -55.01 -18.36
CA LYS A 52 -0.37 -56.45 -18.64
C LYS A 52 -1.76 -56.80 -19.18
N VAL A 53 -1.81 -57.52 -20.31
CA VAL A 53 -3.06 -58.05 -20.90
C VAL A 53 -3.33 -59.42 -20.29
N ASN A 54 -4.49 -59.59 -19.67
CA ASN A 54 -4.94 -60.89 -19.19
C ASN A 54 -5.71 -61.59 -20.32
N MET A 55 -5.45 -62.89 -20.50
CA MET A 55 -6.06 -63.71 -21.55
C MET A 55 -6.99 -64.76 -20.90
N ARG A 56 -8.14 -65.02 -21.54
CA ARG A 56 -9.05 -66.12 -21.17
C ARG A 56 -9.22 -67.08 -22.33
N THR A 57 -9.31 -68.36 -22.01
CA THR A 57 -9.61 -69.39 -23.02
C THR A 57 -11.12 -69.51 -23.19
N ILE A 58 -11.60 -69.33 -24.42
CA ILE A 58 -12.99 -69.63 -24.78
C ILE A 58 -13.03 -70.77 -25.80
N LYS A 59 -14.09 -71.56 -25.78
CA LYS A 59 -14.33 -72.61 -26.77
C LYS A 59 -15.19 -72.03 -27.89
N VAL A 60 -14.60 -71.86 -29.07
CA VAL A 60 -15.32 -71.33 -30.24
C VAL A 60 -15.69 -72.50 -31.16
N PRO A 61 -16.94 -72.61 -31.63
CA PRO A 61 -17.32 -73.61 -32.62
C PRO A 61 -16.63 -73.28 -33.95
N THR A 62 -15.77 -74.18 -34.40
CA THR A 62 -15.07 -74.09 -35.68
C THR A 62 -15.51 -75.24 -36.57
N TRP A 63 -15.75 -74.96 -37.85
CA TRP A 63 -16.17 -75.96 -38.82
C TRP A 63 -15.00 -76.86 -39.21
N ASN A 64 -15.09 -78.15 -38.90
CA ASN A 64 -14.09 -79.15 -39.31
C ASN A 64 -14.65 -79.96 -40.49
N LYS A 65 -13.94 -79.93 -41.62
CA LYS A 65 -14.31 -80.64 -42.85
C LYS A 65 -14.30 -82.17 -42.70
N CYS A 66 -13.67 -82.72 -41.65
CA CYS A 66 -13.68 -84.14 -41.33
C CYS A 66 -13.65 -84.33 -39.80
N LYS A 67 -14.77 -84.02 -39.13
CA LYS A 67 -14.89 -84.16 -37.68
C LYS A 67 -14.86 -85.63 -37.22
N SER A 68 -15.44 -86.53 -38.01
CA SER A 68 -15.42 -87.97 -37.75
C SER A 68 -15.26 -88.75 -39.06
N ARG A 69 -14.77 -90.00 -38.97
CA ARG A 69 -14.61 -90.90 -40.12
C ARG A 69 -15.46 -92.13 -39.92
N ILE A 70 -16.22 -92.52 -40.94
CA ILE A 70 -16.95 -93.79 -40.96
C ILE A 70 -16.27 -94.74 -41.94
N GLN A 71 -16.12 -95.99 -41.54
CA GLN A 71 -15.53 -97.05 -42.35
C GLN A 71 -16.62 -97.70 -43.20
N ALA A 72 -16.50 -97.57 -44.53
CA ALA A 72 -17.35 -98.28 -45.47
C ALA A 72 -16.53 -99.35 -46.21
N THR A 73 -17.11 -100.53 -46.38
CA THR A 73 -16.46 -101.62 -47.09
C THR A 73 -16.83 -101.55 -48.57
N ARG A 74 -15.88 -101.24 -49.45
CA ARG A 74 -16.09 -101.20 -50.91
C ARG A 74 -15.35 -102.35 -51.58
N SER A 75 -15.90 -102.85 -52.69
CA SER A 75 -15.23 -103.87 -53.50
C SER A 75 -13.95 -103.26 -54.12
N CYS A 76 -12.82 -103.95 -53.97
CA CYS A 76 -11.53 -103.51 -54.48
C CYS A 76 -10.73 -104.74 -54.95
N PRO A 77 -11.14 -105.32 -56.08
CA PRO A 77 -10.56 -106.55 -56.62
C PRO A 77 -9.12 -106.31 -57.12
N THR A 78 -8.27 -107.33 -56.99
CA THR A 78 -6.97 -107.38 -57.68
C THR A 78 -6.88 -108.63 -58.54
N LEU A 79 -5.97 -108.63 -59.54
CA LEU A 79 -5.78 -109.74 -60.48
C LEU A 79 -5.55 -111.12 -59.82
N LYS A 80 -5.06 -111.16 -58.57
CA LYS A 80 -4.91 -112.39 -57.78
C LYS A 80 -6.08 -112.71 -56.83
N LYS A 81 -7.00 -111.76 -56.55
CA LYS A 81 -8.15 -111.94 -55.64
C LYS A 81 -9.36 -111.08 -56.09
N PRO A 82 -10.22 -111.60 -56.97
CA PRO A 82 -11.32 -110.83 -57.59
C PRO A 82 -12.51 -110.52 -56.67
N LEU A 83 -12.60 -111.12 -55.47
CA LEU A 83 -13.66 -110.82 -54.48
C LEU A 83 -13.14 -110.01 -53.27
N ARG A 84 -11.95 -109.40 -53.38
CA ARG A 84 -11.36 -108.64 -52.28
C ARG A 84 -12.19 -107.39 -51.99
N ARG A 85 -12.66 -107.26 -50.74
CA ARG A 85 -13.25 -106.02 -50.22
C ARG A 85 -12.20 -105.22 -49.45
N CYS A 86 -12.12 -103.92 -49.70
CA CYS A 86 -11.23 -103.00 -48.99
C CYS A 86 -12.03 -102.01 -48.15
N LYS A 87 -11.46 -101.67 -47.00
CA LYS A 87 -12.02 -100.67 -46.10
C LYS A 87 -11.64 -99.28 -46.61
N VAL A 88 -12.63 -98.47 -46.96
CA VAL A 88 -12.45 -97.08 -47.39
C VAL A 88 -13.06 -96.17 -46.33
N TRP A 89 -12.35 -95.12 -45.96
CA TRP A 89 -12.79 -94.15 -44.95
C TRP A 89 -13.45 -92.96 -45.64
N THR A 90 -14.63 -92.56 -45.17
CA THR A 90 -15.32 -91.35 -45.63
C THR A 90 -15.44 -90.35 -44.48
N CYS A 91 -15.08 -89.11 -44.75
CA CYS A 91 -15.07 -88.01 -43.79
C CYS A 91 -16.45 -87.37 -43.65
N ILE A 92 -16.90 -87.14 -42.42
CA ILE A 92 -18.14 -86.41 -42.11
C ILE A 92 -17.78 -85.03 -41.56
N PRO A 93 -18.17 -83.93 -42.23
CA PRO A 93 -17.99 -82.58 -41.72
C PRO A 93 -18.84 -82.32 -40.47
N GLY A 94 -18.35 -81.48 -39.56
CA GLY A 94 -19.14 -81.04 -38.42
C GLY A 94 -18.46 -79.98 -37.55
N TRP A 95 -19.24 -79.35 -36.67
CA TRP A 95 -18.73 -78.34 -35.74
C TRP A 95 -17.93 -78.98 -34.61
N GLU A 96 -16.68 -78.55 -34.43
CA GLU A 96 -15.84 -78.90 -33.29
C GLU A 96 -15.55 -77.66 -32.43
N LYS A 97 -15.52 -77.84 -31.10
CA LYS A 97 -15.20 -76.75 -30.18
C LYS A 97 -13.67 -76.67 -30.02
N LYS A 98 -13.03 -75.68 -30.65
CA LYS A 98 -11.60 -75.42 -30.47
C LYS A 98 -11.37 -74.32 -29.44
N SER A 99 -10.41 -74.54 -28.54
CA SER A 99 -9.99 -73.56 -27.53
C SER A 99 -9.22 -72.42 -28.20
N LYS A 100 -9.67 -71.18 -28.02
CA LYS A 100 -8.99 -69.97 -28.49
C LYS A 100 -8.77 -69.02 -27.31
N GLN A 101 -7.54 -68.55 -27.16
CA GLN A 101 -7.18 -67.52 -26.18
C GLN A 101 -7.64 -66.16 -26.70
N ILE A 102 -8.46 -65.46 -25.93
CA ILE A 102 -8.90 -64.10 -26.22
C ILE A 102 -8.55 -63.16 -25.06
N PRO A 103 -8.25 -61.88 -25.32
CA PRO A 103 -8.05 -60.89 -24.26
C PRO A 103 -9.30 -60.79 -23.37
N SER A 104 -9.12 -60.76 -22.05
CA SER A 104 -10.22 -60.66 -21.06
C SER A 104 -10.23 -59.34 -20.30
N SER A 105 -9.07 -58.80 -19.93
CA SER A 105 -8.96 -57.55 -19.17
C SER A 105 -7.54 -56.96 -19.23
N LEU A 106 -7.35 -55.71 -18.77
CA LEU A 106 -6.04 -55.06 -18.58
C LEU A 106 -5.73 -54.85 -17.09
N THR A 107 -4.49 -55.14 -16.68
CA THR A 107 -3.94 -54.82 -15.36
C THR A 107 -2.83 -53.77 -15.49
N ILE A 108 -2.88 -52.69 -14.70
CA ILE A 108 -1.85 -51.65 -14.65
C ILE A 108 -0.75 -52.11 -13.69
N LEU A 109 0.50 -52.05 -14.13
CA LEU A 109 1.69 -52.30 -13.31
C LEU A 109 2.14 -50.99 -12.67
N THR A 110 2.58 -51.04 -11.41
CA THR A 110 3.01 -49.87 -10.64
C THR A 110 4.42 -50.04 -10.05
N LYS A 111 5.10 -48.92 -9.77
CA LYS A 111 6.41 -48.85 -9.10
C LYS A 111 6.34 -47.84 -7.95
N ASN A 112 7.03 -48.13 -6.84
CA ASN A 112 7.19 -47.21 -5.72
C ASN A 112 8.36 -46.24 -5.97
N VAL A 113 8.13 -44.95 -5.74
CA VAL A 113 9.11 -43.87 -5.88
C VAL A 113 9.26 -43.17 -4.52
N ASP A 114 10.50 -42.96 -4.08
CA ASP A 114 10.82 -42.23 -2.86
C ASP A 114 10.79 -40.71 -3.10
N LEU A 115 10.05 -39.97 -2.28
CA LEU A 115 9.85 -38.54 -2.48
C LEU A 115 11.11 -37.73 -2.15
N CYS A 116 11.92 -38.14 -1.18
CA CYS A 116 13.16 -37.44 -0.82
C CYS A 116 14.20 -37.58 -1.92
N ASP A 117 14.32 -38.76 -2.52
CA ASP A 117 15.23 -38.97 -3.63
C ASP A 117 14.83 -38.15 -4.85
N GLU A 118 13.53 -37.97 -5.08
CA GLU A 118 13.04 -37.09 -6.15
C GLU A 118 13.29 -35.61 -5.84
N ILE A 119 13.15 -35.17 -4.58
CA ILE A 119 13.51 -33.80 -4.14
C ILE A 119 15.00 -33.54 -4.35
N ARG A 120 15.87 -34.47 -3.93
CA ARG A 120 17.33 -34.40 -4.13
C ARG A 120 17.71 -34.45 -5.61
N ARG A 121 16.97 -35.20 -6.43
CA ARG A 121 17.20 -35.27 -7.88
C ARG A 121 16.79 -33.97 -8.57
N ALA A 122 15.68 -33.36 -8.14
CA ALA A 122 15.14 -32.13 -8.74
C ALA A 122 15.92 -30.86 -8.32
N LEU A 123 16.28 -30.74 -7.04
CA LEU A 123 16.95 -29.55 -6.49
C LEU A 123 18.48 -29.69 -6.42
N GLY A 124 19.02 -30.88 -6.72
CA GLY A 124 20.40 -31.25 -6.39
C GLY A 124 20.56 -31.61 -4.92
N ARG A 125 21.54 -32.47 -4.58
CA ARG A 125 21.69 -33.02 -3.22
C ARG A 125 21.85 -31.92 -2.15
N SER A 126 22.71 -30.93 -2.38
CA SER A 126 22.99 -29.89 -1.39
C SER A 126 21.76 -29.05 -1.03
N LEU A 127 21.01 -28.56 -2.03
CA LEU A 127 19.82 -27.75 -1.80
C LEU A 127 18.63 -28.61 -1.32
N GLY A 128 18.52 -29.84 -1.83
CA GLY A 128 17.51 -30.81 -1.40
C GLY A 128 17.66 -31.24 0.06
N ASP A 129 18.88 -31.50 0.53
CA ASP A 129 19.14 -31.86 1.92
C ASP A 129 18.90 -30.67 2.87
N LYS A 130 19.30 -29.46 2.47
CA LYS A 130 18.95 -28.22 3.20
C LYS A 130 17.43 -28.05 3.32
N PHE A 131 16.69 -28.21 2.22
CA PHE A 131 15.23 -28.13 2.22
C PHE A 131 14.58 -29.17 3.14
N ILE A 132 15.05 -30.42 3.10
CA ILE A 132 14.54 -31.51 3.95
C ILE A 132 14.82 -31.21 5.43
N GLN A 133 16.00 -30.68 5.76
CA GLN A 133 16.41 -30.35 7.14
C GLN A 133 15.72 -29.08 7.68
N SER A 134 15.52 -28.04 6.87
CA SER A 134 14.85 -26.80 7.29
C SER A 134 13.38 -26.99 7.61
N SER A 135 12.78 -28.11 7.21
CA SER A 135 11.36 -28.38 7.38
C SER A 135 10.92 -28.53 8.84
N GLU A 136 11.81 -29.02 9.72
CA GLU A 136 11.58 -29.10 11.17
C GLU A 136 11.70 -27.74 11.84
N ALA A 137 12.69 -26.93 11.45
CA ALA A 137 12.84 -25.54 11.90
C ALA A 137 11.61 -24.70 11.49
N ILE A 138 11.19 -24.78 10.24
CA ILE A 138 9.98 -24.13 9.72
C ILE A 138 8.75 -24.49 10.57
N CYS A 139 8.48 -25.79 10.79
CA CYS A 139 7.29 -26.23 11.50
C CYS A 139 7.29 -25.88 13.00
N GLY A 140 8.45 -25.86 13.66
CA GLY A 140 8.58 -25.36 15.03
C GLY A 140 8.35 -23.85 15.13
N CYS A 141 8.91 -23.09 14.20
CA CYS A 141 8.90 -21.63 14.22
C CYS A 141 7.54 -21.02 13.87
N PHE A 142 6.88 -21.51 12.83
CA PHE A 142 5.57 -20.99 12.44
C PHE A 142 4.50 -21.25 13.50
N THR A 143 4.59 -22.39 14.20
CA THR A 143 3.65 -22.72 15.29
C THR A 143 3.86 -21.80 16.48
N SER A 144 5.12 -21.53 16.85
CA SER A 144 5.44 -20.56 17.91
C SER A 144 5.02 -19.13 17.55
N LEU A 145 5.26 -18.69 16.31
CA LEU A 145 4.79 -17.39 15.82
C LEU A 145 3.26 -17.30 15.81
N GLN A 146 2.56 -18.37 15.44
CA GLN A 146 1.10 -18.42 15.50
C GLN A 146 0.59 -18.34 16.95
N ASN A 147 1.24 -19.05 17.88
CA ASN A 147 0.89 -18.97 19.30
C ASN A 147 1.10 -17.54 19.83
N LEU A 148 2.22 -16.89 19.48
CA LEU A 148 2.45 -15.49 19.84
C LEU A 148 1.37 -14.57 19.25
N ALA A 149 1.08 -14.70 17.95
CA ALA A 149 0.10 -13.87 17.26
C ALA A 149 -1.35 -14.06 17.73
N THR A 150 -1.69 -15.24 18.26
CA THR A 150 -3.03 -15.54 18.79
C THR A 150 -3.20 -15.09 20.24
N THR A 151 -2.11 -14.90 20.98
CA THR A 151 -2.17 -14.24 22.28
C THR A 151 -2.30 -12.73 22.10
N GLY A 152 -3.35 -12.12 22.66
CA GLY A 152 -3.52 -10.65 22.63
C GLY A 152 -2.30 -9.88 23.20
N SER A 153 -1.45 -10.57 23.96
CA SER A 153 -0.18 -10.12 24.52
C SER A 153 0.85 -9.69 23.48
N PHE A 154 0.89 -10.30 22.28
CA PHE A 154 1.79 -9.86 21.21
C PHE A 154 1.35 -8.53 20.62
N ALA A 155 0.04 -8.30 20.46
CA ALA A 155 -0.48 -7.01 20.04
C ALA A 155 -0.27 -5.94 21.13
N ALA A 156 -0.43 -6.30 22.40
CA ALA A 156 -0.14 -5.43 23.55
C ALA A 156 1.32 -4.93 23.54
N MET A 157 2.27 -5.84 23.28
CA MET A 157 3.69 -5.50 23.15
C MET A 157 4.00 -4.71 21.88
N SER A 158 3.63 -5.23 20.70
CA SER A 158 4.13 -4.73 19.40
C SER A 158 3.42 -3.48 18.89
N ILE A 159 2.18 -3.23 19.33
CA ILE A 159 1.37 -2.11 18.83
C ILE A 159 1.18 -1.05 19.91
N ARG A 160 0.90 -1.49 21.14
CA ARG A 160 0.63 -0.58 22.27
C ARG A 160 1.87 -0.32 23.13
N GLY A 161 2.94 -1.11 22.96
CA GLY A 161 4.17 -0.93 23.72
C GLY A 161 3.99 -1.17 25.22
N GLU A 162 2.98 -1.93 25.64
CA GLU A 162 2.66 -2.16 27.04
C GLU A 162 3.78 -2.93 27.75
N MET A 163 4.20 -2.45 28.91
CA MET A 163 5.22 -3.06 29.76
C MET A 163 4.55 -3.78 30.94
N THR A 164 4.37 -5.10 30.78
CA THR A 164 3.82 -5.98 31.80
C THR A 164 4.66 -7.25 31.88
N THR A 165 4.47 -8.04 32.92
CA THR A 165 5.11 -9.37 33.03
C THR A 165 4.76 -10.27 31.84
N THR A 166 3.53 -10.16 31.31
CA THR A 166 3.07 -10.94 30.16
C THR A 166 3.75 -10.50 28.87
N THR A 167 3.87 -9.19 28.60
CA THR A 167 4.55 -8.69 27.39
C THR A 167 6.06 -8.88 27.46
N THR A 168 6.66 -8.88 28.65
CA THR A 168 8.07 -9.23 28.84
C THR A 168 8.37 -10.66 28.39
N LYS A 169 7.52 -11.62 28.76
CA LYS A 169 7.65 -13.01 28.31
C LYS A 169 7.53 -13.13 26.80
N VAL A 170 6.59 -12.40 26.20
CA VAL A 170 6.43 -12.34 24.73
C VAL A 170 7.68 -11.74 24.06
N ALA A 171 8.31 -10.74 24.66
CA ALA A 171 9.55 -10.16 24.15
C ALA A 171 10.71 -11.17 24.21
N ASP A 172 10.84 -11.91 25.32
CA ASP A 172 11.82 -13.00 25.47
C ASP A 172 11.63 -14.06 24.40
N ASP A 173 10.40 -14.54 24.22
CA ASP A 173 10.03 -15.54 23.22
C ASP A 173 10.34 -15.02 21.80
N THR A 174 10.02 -13.74 21.50
CA THR A 174 10.29 -13.13 20.19
C THR A 174 11.79 -13.00 19.91
N ILE A 175 12.60 -12.60 20.89
CA ILE A 175 14.06 -12.51 20.75
C ILE A 175 14.68 -13.88 20.52
N SER A 176 14.17 -14.93 21.19
CA SER A 176 14.65 -16.30 21.02
C SER A 176 14.44 -16.82 19.58
N ILE A 177 13.37 -16.35 18.92
CA ILE A 177 13.07 -16.66 17.51
C ILE A 177 14.02 -15.89 16.56
N GLU A 178 14.36 -14.63 16.89
CA GLU A 178 15.16 -13.73 16.03
C GLU A 178 16.68 -13.95 16.08
N LYS A 179 17.28 -14.16 17.27
CA LYS A 179 18.76 -14.13 17.44
C LYS A 179 19.40 -15.52 17.39
N VAL A 180 20.61 -15.61 16.80
CA VAL A 180 21.57 -16.68 17.11
C VAL A 180 22.32 -16.28 18.39
N PRO A 181 22.50 -17.15 19.38
CA PRO A 181 23.33 -16.81 20.53
C PRO A 181 24.79 -16.67 20.09
N TYR A 182 25.31 -15.44 20.11
CA TYR A 182 26.73 -15.25 20.39
C TYR A 182 26.89 -15.48 21.89
N SER A 183 27.53 -16.59 22.27
CA SER A 183 27.79 -16.88 23.67
C SER A 183 28.79 -15.85 24.22
N TYR A 184 28.31 -14.87 24.97
CA TYR A 184 29.04 -14.25 26.07
C TYR A 184 27.99 -13.58 26.98
N PHE A 185 28.00 -13.99 28.24
CA PHE A 185 27.19 -13.54 29.38
C PHE A 185 25.90 -14.29 29.76
N TYR A 186 25.91 -14.68 31.04
CA TYR A 186 25.07 -15.60 31.80
C TYR A 186 23.60 -15.18 31.94
N LEU A 187 22.69 -16.14 31.75
CA LEU A 187 21.81 -16.71 32.78
C LEU A 187 20.93 -17.79 32.11
N GLU A 188 21.14 -19.04 32.50
CA GLU A 188 20.36 -20.21 32.06
C GLU A 188 18.92 -20.13 32.57
N PHE A 189 17.96 -19.79 31.70
CA PHE A 189 16.55 -20.21 31.87
C PHE A 189 15.85 -20.28 30.51
N SER A 190 16.02 -21.40 29.80
CA SER A 190 14.94 -22.21 29.21
C SER A 190 15.52 -23.26 28.27
N SER A 191 15.31 -24.51 28.62
CA SER A 191 15.55 -25.67 27.78
C SER A 191 14.48 -25.73 26.68
N ASN A 192 14.71 -25.01 25.58
CA ASN A 192 14.18 -25.23 24.22
C ASN A 192 14.60 -24.07 23.30
N SER A 193 15.88 -24.00 22.95
CA SER A 193 16.40 -23.00 22.01
C SER A 193 15.97 -23.33 20.56
N PHE A 194 14.74 -22.98 20.20
CA PHE A 194 14.28 -23.03 18.81
C PHE A 194 14.86 -21.84 18.05
N LYS A 195 15.79 -22.10 17.12
CA LYS A 195 16.46 -21.09 16.31
C LYS A 195 15.74 -20.97 14.96
N CYS A 196 15.07 -19.85 14.73
CA CYS A 196 14.20 -19.71 13.55
C CYS A 196 14.87 -18.96 12.40
N PHE A 197 15.16 -17.68 12.60
CA PHE A 197 15.76 -16.86 11.54
C PHE A 197 17.27 -17.05 11.43
N GLY A 198 17.92 -17.30 12.57
CA GLY A 198 19.36 -17.49 12.67
C GLY A 198 19.94 -18.74 12.01
N GLU A 199 19.20 -19.86 12.02
CA GLU A 199 19.66 -21.12 11.38
C GLU A 199 19.33 -21.20 9.89
N VAL A 200 18.28 -20.50 9.42
CA VAL A 200 17.81 -20.53 8.02
C VAL A 200 18.34 -19.33 7.22
N ASN A 201 19.07 -18.41 7.85
CA ASN A 201 19.73 -17.25 7.24
C ASN A 201 18.76 -16.33 6.48
N LEU A 202 17.54 -16.17 7.02
CA LEU A 202 16.50 -15.33 6.43
C LEU A 202 16.70 -13.86 6.82
N PRO A 203 16.73 -12.93 5.86
CA PRO A 203 16.92 -11.51 6.17
C PRO A 203 15.67 -10.92 6.84
N ILE A 204 15.88 -10.09 7.85
CA ILE A 204 14.83 -9.24 8.44
C ILE A 204 14.89 -7.87 7.76
N LEU A 205 13.88 -7.59 6.94
CA LEU A 205 13.65 -6.31 6.27
C LEU A 205 12.81 -5.38 7.16
N ASN A 206 12.85 -4.08 6.88
CA ASN A 206 12.01 -3.09 7.56
C ASN A 206 11.72 -1.88 6.65
N ASN A 207 10.67 -1.11 6.97
CA ASN A 207 10.29 0.12 6.26
C ASN A 207 10.70 1.40 7.02
N LYS A 208 11.70 1.32 7.91
CA LYS A 208 12.12 2.47 8.74
C LYS A 208 12.54 3.66 7.89
N ALA A 209 13.35 3.42 6.85
CA ALA A 209 13.84 4.48 5.97
C ALA A 209 12.70 5.20 5.23
N GLU A 210 11.69 4.46 4.77
CA GLU A 210 10.51 5.04 4.11
C GLU A 210 9.74 5.97 5.06
N ILE A 211 9.52 5.52 6.31
CA ILE A 211 8.86 6.32 7.35
C ILE A 211 9.67 7.56 7.70
N THR A 212 10.99 7.42 7.93
CA THR A 212 11.87 8.57 8.22
C THR A 212 11.84 9.58 7.10
N ASN A 213 11.83 9.15 5.83
CA ASN A 213 11.79 10.04 4.67
C ASN A 213 10.48 10.83 4.58
N VAL A 214 9.35 10.21 4.93
CA VAL A 214 8.07 10.92 5.00
C VAL A 214 8.14 12.00 6.08
N LEU A 215 8.68 11.67 7.26
CA LEU A 215 8.81 12.64 8.35
C LEU A 215 9.74 13.81 7.98
N THR A 216 10.91 13.54 7.38
CA THR A 216 11.86 14.59 6.96
C THR A 216 11.36 15.46 5.80
N SER A 217 10.38 14.99 5.04
CA SER A 217 9.73 15.79 3.98
C SER A 217 8.70 16.80 4.49
N ILE A 218 8.34 16.75 5.78
CA ILE A 218 7.43 17.70 6.41
C ILE A 218 8.20 19.01 6.67
N ALA A 219 8.52 19.74 5.61
CA ALA A 219 8.96 21.13 5.74
C ALA A 219 7.79 21.97 6.27
N PRO A 220 8.02 22.97 7.14
CA PRO A 220 9.30 23.49 7.62
C PRO A 220 9.73 23.01 9.03
N TRP A 221 9.53 21.74 9.41
CA TRP A 221 9.86 21.25 10.76
C TRP A 221 11.34 20.88 10.95
N VAL A 222 11.90 21.22 12.13
CA VAL A 222 13.18 20.68 12.59
C VAL A 222 12.92 19.39 13.36
N ILE A 223 13.51 18.29 12.92
CA ILE A 223 13.24 16.96 13.48
C ILE A 223 14.39 16.53 14.39
N ALA A 224 14.05 16.23 15.66
CA ALA A 224 14.96 15.68 16.64
C ALA A 224 14.65 14.19 16.86
N GLN A 225 15.45 13.30 16.28
CA GLN A 225 15.22 11.85 16.37
C GLN A 225 15.98 11.25 17.55
N ALA A 226 15.26 10.64 18.48
CA ALA A 226 15.84 9.84 19.57
C ALA A 226 16.43 8.51 19.07
N LYS A 227 17.18 7.81 19.93
CA LYS A 227 17.68 6.47 19.60
C LYS A 227 16.50 5.53 19.32
N ASP A 228 16.71 4.60 18.40
CA ASP A 228 15.73 3.57 18.10
C ASP A 228 15.45 2.70 19.33
N ASN A 229 14.17 2.42 19.56
CA ASN A 229 13.73 1.51 20.61
C ASN A 229 13.53 0.12 20.02
N ASP A 230 14.64 -0.58 19.85
CA ASP A 230 14.62 -1.95 19.35
C ASP A 230 14.05 -2.93 20.39
N LEU A 231 13.80 -4.17 19.95
CA LEU A 231 13.23 -5.21 20.81
C LEU A 231 14.11 -5.51 22.06
N SER A 232 15.42 -5.29 21.96
CA SER A 232 16.36 -5.50 23.07
C SER A 232 16.25 -4.39 24.12
N VAL A 233 16.09 -3.14 23.69
CA VAL A 233 15.84 -1.99 24.57
C VAL A 233 14.49 -2.16 25.26
N PHE A 234 13.44 -2.49 24.50
CA PHE A 234 12.11 -2.76 25.04
C PHE A 234 12.13 -3.84 26.11
N GLN A 235 12.78 -4.99 25.84
CA GLN A 235 12.92 -6.08 26.81
C GLN A 235 13.62 -5.63 28.10
N SER A 236 14.71 -4.86 27.99
CA SER A 236 15.45 -4.34 29.15
C SER A 236 14.56 -3.46 30.03
N LEU A 237 13.80 -2.55 29.42
CA LEU A 237 12.88 -1.66 30.12
C LEU A 237 11.70 -2.42 30.74
N ALA A 238 11.05 -3.28 29.97
CA ALA A 238 9.89 -4.04 30.44
C ALA A 238 10.22 -4.92 31.65
N ARG A 239 11.42 -5.53 31.69
CA ARG A 239 11.88 -6.32 32.84
C ARG A 239 12.00 -5.51 34.12
N VAL A 240 12.61 -4.33 34.07
CA VAL A 240 12.79 -3.50 35.28
C VAL A 240 11.46 -2.90 35.75
N VAL A 241 10.55 -2.59 34.82
CA VAL A 241 9.20 -2.10 35.14
C VAL A 241 8.36 -3.20 35.76
N ALA A 242 8.28 -4.38 35.14
CA ALA A 242 7.50 -5.51 35.64
C ALA A 242 8.02 -5.98 37.01
N ALA A 243 9.33 -6.04 37.21
CA ALA A 243 9.93 -6.37 38.51
C ALA A 243 9.53 -5.34 39.59
N CYS A 244 9.56 -4.05 39.26
CA CYS A 244 9.17 -2.99 40.19
C CYS A 244 7.67 -3.00 40.50
N GLN A 245 6.81 -3.20 39.51
CA GLN A 245 5.36 -3.35 39.69
C GLN A 245 5.01 -4.58 40.56
N ALA A 246 5.80 -5.65 40.49
CA ALA A 246 5.68 -6.82 41.35
C ALA A 246 6.24 -6.61 42.78
N GLY A 247 6.70 -5.40 43.12
CA GLY A 247 7.24 -5.05 44.44
C GLY A 247 8.76 -5.09 44.56
N ASN A 248 9.48 -5.60 43.56
CA ASN A 248 10.94 -5.75 43.55
C ASN A 248 11.64 -4.56 42.85
N CYS A 249 11.38 -3.33 43.29
CA CYS A 249 11.96 -2.14 42.68
C CYS A 249 13.45 -1.94 43.07
N ASN A 250 14.36 -2.15 42.12
CA ASN A 250 15.78 -1.78 42.28
C ASN A 250 16.07 -0.46 41.54
N ALA A 251 16.33 0.60 42.30
CA ALA A 251 16.56 1.94 41.74
C ALA A 251 17.76 1.99 40.77
N ASN A 252 18.85 1.27 41.08
CA ASN A 252 20.05 1.26 40.26
C ASN A 252 19.83 0.53 38.93
N SER A 253 19.14 -0.62 38.96
CA SER A 253 18.80 -1.37 37.75
C SER A 253 17.84 -0.58 36.84
N ILE A 254 16.84 0.08 37.42
CA ILE A 254 15.91 0.95 36.69
C ILE A 254 16.66 2.11 36.04
N ALA A 255 17.48 2.84 36.82
CA ALA A 255 18.25 3.96 36.30
C ALA A 255 19.22 3.52 35.20
N ALA A 256 19.89 2.37 35.35
CA ALA A 256 20.79 1.83 34.32
C ALA A 256 20.04 1.50 33.02
N ALA A 257 18.89 0.83 33.10
CA ALA A 257 18.10 0.46 31.92
C ALA A 257 17.55 1.70 31.19
N VAL A 258 17.00 2.66 31.93
CA VAL A 258 16.47 3.92 31.36
C VAL A 258 17.60 4.77 30.78
N ASN A 259 18.72 4.93 31.48
CA ASN A 259 19.85 5.74 31.01
C ASN A 259 20.56 5.13 29.80
N ALA A 260 20.56 3.80 29.64
CA ALA A 260 21.09 3.13 28.45
C ALA A 260 20.32 3.52 27.15
N TYR A 261 19.06 3.94 27.29
CA TYR A 261 18.28 4.51 26.21
C TYR A 261 18.41 6.04 26.14
N LEU A 262 18.28 6.73 27.28
CA LEU A 262 18.26 8.20 27.33
C LEU A 262 19.59 8.82 26.90
N ALA A 263 20.74 8.31 27.37
CA ALA A 263 22.04 8.92 27.08
C ALA A 263 22.34 9.04 25.57
N PRO A 264 22.26 7.95 24.77
CA PRO A 264 22.45 8.07 23.33
C PRO A 264 21.29 8.79 22.63
N SER A 265 20.07 8.77 23.18
CA SER A 265 18.96 9.56 22.64
C SER A 265 19.23 11.06 22.76
N PHE A 266 19.68 11.53 23.94
CA PHE A 266 20.05 12.92 24.18
C PHE A 266 21.15 13.40 23.24
N GLN A 267 22.15 12.57 22.97
CA GLN A 267 23.21 12.90 21.99
C GLN A 267 22.66 13.14 20.57
N LEU A 268 21.58 12.46 20.18
CA LEU A 268 20.96 12.62 18.86
C LEU A 268 19.98 13.79 18.79
N ILE A 269 19.19 14.02 19.85
CA ILE A 269 18.19 15.10 19.87
C ILE A 269 18.77 16.48 20.21
N GLU A 270 19.92 16.53 20.88
CA GLU A 270 20.49 17.78 21.35
C GLU A 270 20.89 18.74 20.21
N PRO A 271 21.62 18.32 19.15
CA PRO A 271 22.01 19.24 18.08
C PRO A 271 20.84 19.99 17.40
N PRO A 272 19.76 19.31 16.94
CA PRO A 272 18.64 20.01 16.32
C PRO A 272 17.91 20.94 17.30
N ILE A 273 17.72 20.52 18.56
CA ILE A 273 17.09 21.36 19.60
C ILE A 273 17.96 22.59 19.90
N LYS A 274 19.28 22.41 20.05
CA LYS A 274 20.21 23.53 20.26
C LYS A 274 20.16 24.53 19.11
N SER A 275 20.09 24.06 17.88
CA SER A 275 19.99 24.94 16.71
C SER A 275 18.77 25.85 16.77
N VAL A 276 17.59 25.31 17.13
CA VAL A 276 16.36 26.10 17.31
C VAL A 276 16.50 27.08 18.48
N LEU A 277 17.01 26.63 19.63
CA LEU A 277 17.20 27.49 20.80
C LEU A 277 18.20 28.62 20.55
N VAL A 278 19.22 28.42 19.70
CA VAL A 278 20.17 29.47 19.26
C VAL A 278 19.48 30.52 18.40
N GLN A 279 18.63 30.09 17.48
CA GLN A 279 17.82 31.03 16.69
C GLN A 279 16.87 31.82 17.58
N TRP A 280 16.24 31.18 18.56
CA TRP A 280 15.31 31.87 19.47
C TRP A 280 16.00 32.93 20.32
N ASP A 281 17.12 32.58 20.92
CA ASP A 281 17.95 33.50 21.72
C ASP A 281 18.44 34.70 20.90
N GLY A 282 18.89 34.47 19.67
CA GLY A 282 19.34 35.54 18.78
C GLY A 282 18.23 36.55 18.47
N ALA A 283 17.06 36.05 18.07
CA ALA A 283 15.93 36.90 17.72
C ALA A 283 15.28 37.58 18.94
N LEU A 284 15.14 36.87 20.07
CA LEU A 284 14.67 37.49 21.33
C LEU A 284 15.61 38.61 21.79
N SER A 285 16.93 38.40 21.67
CA SER A 285 17.94 39.43 21.98
C SER A 285 17.86 40.62 21.03
N SER A 286 17.63 40.36 19.74
CA SER A 286 17.43 41.38 18.69
C SER A 286 16.22 42.26 19.02
N ILE A 287 15.08 41.62 19.31
CA ILE A 287 13.84 42.31 19.70
C ILE A 287 14.05 43.12 20.99
N GLN A 288 14.65 42.54 22.02
CA GLN A 288 14.88 43.23 23.30
C GLN A 288 15.73 44.50 23.10
N LYS A 289 16.76 44.43 22.26
CA LYS A 289 17.59 45.59 21.91
C LYS A 289 16.76 46.64 21.18
N SER A 290 16.00 46.26 20.16
CA SER A 290 15.17 47.20 19.40
C SER A 290 14.09 47.87 20.25
N VAL A 291 13.47 47.15 21.18
CA VAL A 291 12.50 47.74 22.12
C VAL A 291 13.18 48.78 23.03
N LYS A 292 14.39 48.49 23.50
CA LYS A 292 15.18 49.46 24.28
C LYS A 292 15.49 50.71 23.44
N ASP A 293 15.98 50.54 22.22
CA ASP A 293 16.32 51.65 21.32
C ASP A 293 15.08 52.52 21.00
N ILE A 294 13.90 51.91 20.82
CA ILE A 294 12.62 52.62 20.63
C ILE A 294 12.22 53.40 21.88
N ASN A 295 12.31 52.79 23.07
CA ASN A 295 11.97 53.47 24.32
C ASN A 295 12.87 54.69 24.57
N GLU A 296 14.18 54.56 24.35
CA GLU A 296 15.13 55.67 24.46
C GLU A 296 14.83 56.78 23.42
N ALA A 297 14.49 56.40 22.19
CA ALA A 297 14.08 57.35 21.16
C ALA A 297 12.78 58.07 21.50
N ALA A 298 11.75 57.34 21.96
CA ALA A 298 10.47 57.89 22.38
C ALA A 298 10.63 58.90 23.52
N ASP A 299 11.51 58.58 24.49
CA ASP A 299 11.83 59.47 25.61
C ASP A 299 12.52 60.74 25.13
N SER A 300 13.47 60.62 24.20
CA SER A 300 14.13 61.79 23.60
C SER A 300 13.16 62.66 22.79
N LEU A 301 12.20 62.06 22.08
CA LEU A 301 11.17 62.80 21.35
C LEU A 301 10.25 63.57 22.31
N ALA A 302 9.80 62.91 23.38
CA ALA A 302 8.94 63.52 24.38
C ALA A 302 9.66 64.65 25.15
N SER A 303 10.91 64.43 25.56
CA SER A 303 11.66 65.42 26.36
C SER A 303 12.01 66.68 25.57
N ASN A 304 12.19 66.55 24.26
CA ASN A 304 12.63 67.65 23.40
C ASN A 304 11.46 68.38 22.73
N TYR A 305 10.23 67.84 22.77
CA TYR A 305 9.08 68.40 22.04
C TYR A 305 8.82 69.88 22.36
N ASP A 306 8.70 70.24 23.65
CA ASP A 306 8.41 71.62 24.07
C ASP A 306 9.49 72.60 23.59
N THR A 307 10.77 72.19 23.67
CA THR A 307 11.92 72.99 23.20
C THR A 307 11.87 73.19 21.69
N ILE A 308 11.67 72.10 20.93
CA ILE A 308 11.59 72.15 19.46
C ILE A 308 10.43 73.03 19.03
N ARG A 309 9.26 72.86 19.65
CA ARG A 309 8.06 73.64 19.34
C ARG A 309 8.29 75.13 19.58
N ALA A 310 8.86 75.48 20.74
CA ALA A 310 9.14 76.88 21.09
C ALA A 310 10.18 77.53 20.15
N GLU A 311 11.28 76.84 19.83
CA GLU A 311 12.30 77.36 18.91
C GLU A 311 11.76 77.49 17.48
N PHE A 312 10.98 76.52 17.00
CA PHE A 312 10.37 76.55 15.67
C PHE A 312 9.34 77.68 15.55
N ASP A 313 8.43 77.82 16.51
CA ASP A 313 7.40 78.87 16.49
C ASP A 313 8.05 80.27 16.55
N SER A 314 9.17 80.42 17.27
CA SER A 314 9.98 81.65 17.32
C SER A 314 10.61 81.97 15.96
N SER A 315 11.27 81.02 15.29
CA SER A 315 11.83 81.23 13.96
C SER A 315 10.74 81.49 12.91
N LYS A 316 9.60 80.80 12.99
CA LYS A 316 8.43 81.04 12.12
C LYS A 316 7.90 82.46 12.29
N GLN A 317 7.79 82.94 13.53
CA GLN A 317 7.36 84.31 13.82
C GLN A 317 8.32 85.34 13.21
N LYS A 318 9.63 85.18 13.40
CA LYS A 318 10.63 86.09 12.80
C LYS A 318 10.57 86.11 11.27
N ILE A 319 10.46 84.93 10.64
CA ILE A 319 10.42 84.82 9.17
C ILE A 319 9.16 85.48 8.60
N CYS A 320 7.98 85.23 9.21
CA CYS A 320 6.71 85.70 8.66
C CYS A 320 6.32 87.11 9.12
N GLU A 321 6.55 87.49 10.38
CA GLU A 321 6.08 88.77 10.94
C GLU A 321 7.15 89.87 10.85
N GLU A 322 8.40 89.57 11.23
CA GLU A 322 9.50 90.55 11.25
C GLU A 322 10.11 90.75 9.88
N LEU A 323 10.51 89.67 9.21
CA LEU A 323 11.13 89.70 7.88
C LEU A 323 10.10 89.80 6.74
N ARG A 324 8.83 89.47 7.01
CA ARG A 324 7.72 89.47 6.02
C ARG A 324 8.03 88.64 4.76
N ARG A 325 8.62 87.45 4.93
CA ARG A 325 9.06 86.58 3.82
C ARG A 325 8.16 85.37 3.57
N CYS A 326 6.95 85.35 4.11
CA CYS A 326 5.99 84.27 3.94
C CYS A 326 4.96 84.51 2.81
N ASP A 327 5.18 85.51 1.94
CA ASP A 327 4.28 85.82 0.83
C ASP A 327 4.51 84.93 -0.42
N GLY A 328 5.65 84.24 -0.49
CA GLY A 328 6.00 83.30 -1.57
C GLY A 328 5.42 81.88 -1.37
N GLN A 329 5.73 80.95 -2.28
CA GLN A 329 5.24 79.56 -2.16
C GLN A 329 6.23 78.62 -1.47
N GLY A 330 7.54 78.84 -1.58
CA GLY A 330 8.55 77.92 -1.01
C GLY A 330 8.73 78.05 0.51
N VAL A 331 8.83 79.27 1.05
CA VAL A 331 9.05 79.48 2.50
C VAL A 331 7.90 78.92 3.34
N PRO A 332 6.61 79.25 3.09
CA PRO A 332 5.50 78.65 3.84
C PRO A 332 5.45 77.13 3.70
N LYS A 333 5.72 76.61 2.49
CA LYS A 333 5.74 75.17 2.24
C LYS A 333 6.82 74.46 3.05
N PHE A 334 8.02 75.02 3.15
CA PHE A 334 9.08 74.47 4.00
C PHE A 334 8.67 74.47 5.48
N LEU A 335 8.13 75.59 5.98
CA LEU A 335 7.68 75.70 7.38
C LEU A 335 6.54 74.72 7.68
N ASP A 336 5.59 74.54 6.76
CA ASP A 336 4.49 73.56 6.91
C ASP A 336 5.02 72.12 6.94
N GLN A 337 6.03 71.78 6.13
CA GLN A 337 6.66 70.45 6.17
C GLN A 337 7.46 70.20 7.46
N VAL A 338 8.09 71.24 8.02
CA VAL A 338 8.75 71.15 9.34
C VAL A 338 7.72 70.93 10.44
N ASP A 339 6.61 71.69 10.42
CA ASP A 339 5.50 71.55 11.37
C ASP A 339 4.89 70.13 11.30
N GLU A 340 4.66 69.63 10.08
CA GLU A 340 4.20 68.24 9.85
C GLU A 340 5.19 67.22 10.43
N GLY A 341 6.49 67.42 10.26
CA GLY A 341 7.53 66.55 10.82
C GLY A 341 7.55 66.53 12.35
N ILE A 342 7.43 67.70 12.99
CA ILE A 342 7.36 67.84 14.46
C ILE A 342 6.12 67.13 15.00
N GLU A 343 4.96 67.35 14.40
CA GLU A 343 3.70 66.72 14.83
C GLU A 343 3.69 65.21 14.56
N ALA A 344 4.28 64.76 13.45
CA ALA A 344 4.44 63.33 13.17
C ALA A 344 5.32 62.65 14.23
N ALA A 345 6.41 63.30 14.66
CA ALA A 345 7.27 62.80 15.72
C ALA A 345 6.55 62.75 17.09
N ASN A 346 5.75 63.76 17.41
CA ASN A 346 4.97 63.82 18.65
C ASN A 346 3.95 62.67 18.77
N ARG A 347 3.46 62.13 17.66
CA ARG A 347 2.52 60.99 17.69
C ARG A 347 3.18 59.66 18.08
N LEU A 348 4.52 59.58 18.14
CA LEU A 348 5.24 58.32 18.34
C LEU A 348 5.56 58.01 19.80
N TRP A 349 5.76 59.02 20.66
CA TRP A 349 6.16 58.77 22.05
C TRP A 349 5.16 57.95 22.90
N PRO A 350 3.83 57.94 22.66
CA PRO A 350 2.89 57.12 23.44
C PRO A 350 3.13 55.61 23.35
N VAL A 351 3.97 55.14 22.42
CA VAL A 351 4.33 53.73 22.24
C VAL A 351 4.91 53.06 23.50
N ARG A 352 5.47 53.85 24.42
CA ARG A 352 6.12 53.37 25.63
C ARG A 352 5.19 52.51 26.49
N GLY A 353 3.94 52.92 26.66
CA GLY A 353 2.94 52.18 27.45
C GLY A 353 2.74 50.75 26.92
N PRO A 354 2.41 50.59 25.63
CA PRO A 354 2.34 49.27 24.99
C PRO A 354 3.63 48.44 25.01
N LEU A 355 4.82 49.05 25.05
CA LEU A 355 6.13 48.37 25.02
C LEU A 355 6.69 47.95 26.38
N ASP A 356 6.33 48.62 27.48
CA ASP A 356 6.90 48.35 28.81
C ASP A 356 6.54 46.95 29.35
N VAL A 357 5.31 46.49 29.14
CA VAL A 357 4.84 45.18 29.64
C VAL A 357 5.53 44.00 28.92
N PRO A 358 5.63 43.96 27.59
CA PRO A 358 6.34 42.90 26.86
C PRO A 358 7.82 42.82 27.21
N THR A 359 8.49 43.96 27.43
CA THR A 359 9.94 44.02 27.69
C THR A 359 10.39 43.18 28.89
N ASN A 360 9.65 43.28 30.00
CA ASN A 360 9.97 42.54 31.22
C ASN A 360 9.79 41.03 31.01
N ARG A 361 8.71 40.63 30.33
CA ARG A 361 8.43 39.21 30.07
C ARG A 361 9.43 38.59 29.10
N LEU A 362 9.88 39.35 28.11
CA LEU A 362 10.89 38.87 27.15
C LEU A 362 12.23 38.58 27.80
N SER A 363 12.60 39.37 28.81
CA SER A 363 13.82 39.13 29.60
C SER A 363 13.75 37.79 30.34
N ASP A 364 12.59 37.47 30.92
CA ASP A 364 12.36 36.18 31.58
C ASP A 364 12.41 35.02 30.57
N ARG A 365 11.76 35.17 29.40
CA ARG A 365 11.78 34.13 28.34
C ARG A 365 13.16 33.90 27.77
N LEU A 366 13.96 34.95 27.61
CA LEU A 366 15.35 34.84 27.17
C LEU A 366 16.18 34.05 28.19
N ALA A 367 16.03 34.38 29.48
CA ALA A 367 16.71 33.64 30.55
C ALA A 367 16.31 32.16 30.57
N GLU A 368 15.02 31.85 30.43
CA GLU A 368 14.52 30.47 30.34
C GLU A 368 15.05 29.72 29.11
N THR A 369 15.14 30.39 27.96
CA THR A 369 15.70 29.82 26.72
C THR A 369 17.18 29.46 26.90
N ILE A 370 17.96 30.35 27.52
CA ILE A 370 19.39 30.13 27.83
C ILE A 370 19.55 28.99 28.85
N GLN A 371 18.70 28.95 29.88
CA GLN A 371 18.70 27.88 30.88
C GLN A 371 18.39 26.52 30.24
N LEU A 372 17.35 26.44 29.39
CA LEU A 372 17.01 25.20 28.70
C LEU A 372 18.13 24.71 27.80
N ARG A 373 18.84 25.61 27.09
CA ARG A 373 20.01 25.26 26.28
C ARG A 373 21.12 24.60 27.11
N LYS A 374 21.32 25.06 28.35
CA LYS A 374 22.35 24.52 29.26
C LYS A 374 21.98 23.15 29.82
N TYR A 375 20.69 22.91 30.06
CA TYR A 375 20.20 21.73 30.79
C TYR A 375 19.46 20.70 29.90
N ILE A 376 19.69 20.70 28.58
CA ILE A 376 19.07 19.73 27.65
C ILE A 376 19.33 18.28 28.10
N GLN A 377 20.56 17.97 28.54
CA GLN A 377 20.97 16.64 28.98
C GLN A 377 20.71 16.39 30.49
N THR A 378 19.61 16.91 31.03
CA THR A 378 19.27 16.67 32.44
C THR A 378 18.52 15.34 32.57
N TYR A 379 19.12 14.41 33.31
CA TYR A 379 18.53 13.10 33.59
C TYR A 379 17.70 13.14 34.87
N PRO A 380 16.56 12.44 34.92
CA PRO A 380 15.82 12.27 36.16
C PRO A 380 16.62 11.45 37.18
N GLU A 381 16.50 11.81 38.45
CA GLU A 381 17.11 11.05 39.54
C GLU A 381 16.48 9.65 39.65
N ALA A 382 17.27 8.66 40.09
CA ALA A 382 16.82 7.27 40.21
C ALA A 382 15.57 7.14 41.13
N ALA A 383 15.48 7.94 42.19
CA ALA A 383 14.32 7.96 43.08
C ALA A 383 13.05 8.45 42.38
N SER A 384 13.18 9.44 41.50
CA SER A 384 12.07 9.98 40.70
C SER A 384 11.55 8.95 39.70
N LEU A 385 12.46 8.24 39.02
CA LEU A 385 12.12 7.12 38.12
C LEU A 385 11.31 6.04 38.84
N VAL A 386 11.76 5.60 40.01
CA VAL A 386 11.05 4.59 40.82
C VAL A 386 9.66 5.09 41.24
N SER A 387 9.56 6.35 41.68
CA SER A 387 8.29 6.96 42.08
C SER A 387 7.28 6.98 40.93
N MET A 388 7.71 7.37 39.73
CA MET A 388 6.85 7.40 38.55
C MET A 388 6.37 6.00 38.13
N ILE A 389 7.24 4.99 38.17
CA ILE A 389 6.86 3.60 37.87
C ILE A 389 5.83 3.10 38.89
N LYS A 390 6.05 3.36 40.19
CA LYS A 390 5.11 2.97 41.25
C LYS A 390 3.75 3.67 41.15
N GLN A 391 3.73 4.90 40.65
CA GLN A 391 2.50 5.66 40.39
C GLN A 391 1.77 5.20 39.11
N GLY A 392 2.33 4.23 38.37
CA GLY A 392 1.76 3.75 37.10
C GLY A 392 1.84 4.80 35.98
N LYS A 393 2.81 5.72 36.05
CA LYS A 393 3.04 6.73 35.00
C LYS A 393 3.94 6.23 33.86
N PHE A 394 4.49 5.03 34.00
CA PHE A 394 5.37 4.41 33.00
C PHE A 394 4.88 2.97 32.76
N ASN A 395 3.86 2.84 31.91
CA ASN A 395 3.24 1.57 31.56
C ASN A 395 3.42 1.24 30.07
N GLU A 396 3.64 2.26 29.24
CA GLU A 396 3.84 2.10 27.80
C GLU A 396 5.21 2.65 27.38
N ILE A 397 5.72 2.17 26.25
CA ILE A 397 7.00 2.63 25.73
C ILE A 397 7.02 4.14 25.43
N ASN A 398 5.87 4.71 25.08
CA ASN A 398 5.72 6.14 24.79
C ASN A 398 5.94 7.01 26.03
N ASP A 399 5.67 6.47 27.22
CA ASP A 399 5.88 7.17 28.49
C ASP A 399 7.38 7.44 28.76
N ILE A 400 8.30 6.85 27.99
CA ILE A 400 9.75 7.09 28.14
C ILE A 400 10.11 8.55 27.87
N LEU A 401 9.29 9.25 27.08
CA LEU A 401 9.43 10.68 26.81
C LEU A 401 9.17 11.52 28.07
N LEU A 402 8.39 11.03 29.05
CA LEU A 402 8.19 11.71 30.34
C LEU A 402 9.48 11.81 31.15
N PHE A 403 10.45 10.92 30.88
CA PHE A 403 11.78 10.96 31.49
C PHE A 403 12.75 11.91 30.78
N MET A 404 12.29 12.62 29.74
CA MET A 404 13.04 13.66 29.05
C MET A 404 12.44 15.03 29.41
N PRO A 405 12.96 15.75 30.42
CA PRO A 405 12.40 17.05 30.83
C PRO A 405 12.26 18.06 29.69
N ILE A 406 13.16 18.00 28.70
CA ILE A 406 13.13 18.85 27.51
C ILE A 406 11.86 18.68 26.67
N VAL A 407 11.32 17.45 26.59
CA VAL A 407 10.09 17.13 25.84
C VAL A 407 8.88 17.84 26.43
N GLN A 408 8.85 18.07 27.75
CA GLN A 408 7.76 18.77 28.41
C GLN A 408 7.96 20.28 28.46
N ARG A 409 9.20 20.73 28.71
CA ARG A 409 9.49 22.15 28.95
C ARG A 409 9.53 22.97 27.66
N LEU A 410 10.02 22.39 26.57
CA LEU A 410 10.23 23.14 25.33
C LEU A 410 8.92 23.55 24.64
N PRO A 411 7.88 22.70 24.54
CA PRO A 411 6.57 23.11 24.02
C PRO A 411 5.90 24.20 24.87
N GLU A 412 6.02 24.11 26.20
CA GLU A 412 5.45 25.11 27.11
C GLU A 412 6.17 26.46 26.97
N LEU A 413 7.51 26.46 26.89
CA LEU A 413 8.26 27.69 26.62
C LEU A 413 7.85 28.32 25.27
N ALA A 414 7.69 27.50 24.22
CA ALA A 414 7.27 27.99 22.90
C ALA A 414 5.91 28.71 22.97
N ARG A 415 4.96 28.13 23.70
CA ARG A 415 3.62 28.70 23.93
C ARG A 415 3.69 30.03 24.69
N GLN A 416 4.54 30.09 25.72
CA GLN A 416 4.72 31.30 26.53
C GLN A 416 5.38 32.42 25.71
N ILE A 417 6.46 32.12 24.97
CA ILE A 417 7.11 33.07 24.07
C ILE A 417 6.11 33.67 23.06
N LYS A 418 5.29 32.81 22.42
CA LYS A 418 4.25 33.27 21.50
C LYS A 418 3.28 34.26 22.16
N THR A 419 2.86 33.95 23.38
CA THR A 419 1.92 34.78 24.14
C THR A 419 2.53 36.15 24.46
N ASP A 420 3.80 36.16 24.86
CA ASP A 420 4.50 37.37 25.26
C ASP A 420 4.94 38.25 24.07
N LEU A 421 5.07 37.68 22.87
CA LEU A 421 5.35 38.42 21.63
C LEU A 421 4.11 38.98 20.93
N SER A 422 2.93 38.45 21.21
CA SER A 422 1.68 38.90 20.56
C SER A 422 1.44 40.42 20.69
N PRO A 423 1.65 41.06 21.85
CA PRO A 423 1.47 42.51 21.96
C PRO A 423 2.45 43.31 21.09
N LEU A 424 3.68 42.81 20.89
CA LEU A 424 4.65 43.47 20.01
C LEU A 424 4.22 43.44 18.54
N GLN A 425 3.51 42.40 18.12
CA GLN A 425 2.94 42.34 16.77
C GLN A 425 1.91 43.46 16.56
N ASP A 426 1.12 43.78 17.58
CA ASP A 426 0.11 44.84 17.48
C ASP A 426 0.78 46.22 17.51
N VAL A 427 1.78 46.42 18.36
CA VAL A 427 2.61 47.65 18.34
C VAL A 427 3.29 47.86 16.99
N ALA A 428 3.89 46.82 16.42
CA ALA A 428 4.54 46.91 15.12
C ALA A 428 3.54 47.26 14.01
N LYS A 429 2.32 46.71 14.03
CA LYS A 429 1.27 47.08 13.05
C LYS A 429 0.86 48.54 13.17
N GLU A 430 0.75 49.06 14.38
CA GLU A 430 0.27 50.42 14.65
C GLU A 430 1.34 51.48 14.38
N TYR A 431 2.57 51.28 14.89
CA TYR A 431 3.58 52.32 14.93
C TYR A 431 4.65 52.25 13.82
N LYS A 432 4.78 51.11 13.11
CA LYS A 432 5.80 50.97 12.06
C LYS A 432 5.63 52.00 10.95
N GLN A 433 4.46 52.05 10.31
CA GLN A 433 4.22 52.96 9.19
C GLN A 433 4.33 54.44 9.60
N PRO A 434 3.71 54.89 10.71
CA PRO A 434 3.91 56.24 11.22
C PRO A 434 5.37 56.58 11.50
N SER A 435 6.15 55.66 12.09
CA SER A 435 7.56 55.93 12.40
C SER A 435 8.43 56.09 11.16
N VAL A 436 8.21 55.27 10.13
CA VAL A 436 8.92 55.37 8.85
C VAL A 436 8.52 56.67 8.13
N ALA A 437 7.23 57.02 8.13
CA ALA A 437 6.76 58.25 7.51
C ALA A 437 7.37 59.50 8.19
N ALA A 438 7.34 59.56 9.53
CA ALA A 438 7.96 60.65 10.29
C ALA A 438 9.46 60.77 10.01
N HIS A 439 10.18 59.64 9.97
CA HIS A 439 11.60 59.64 9.64
C HIS A 439 11.86 60.15 8.22
N VAL A 440 11.08 59.71 7.22
CA VAL A 440 11.23 60.15 5.82
C VAL A 440 10.95 61.65 5.66
N ILE A 441 9.87 62.15 6.29
CA ILE A 441 9.55 63.59 6.28
C ILE A 441 10.78 64.36 6.78
N VAL A 442 11.23 64.05 8.00
CA VAL A 442 12.36 64.74 8.64
C VAL A 442 13.67 64.60 7.87
N TRP A 443 13.96 63.42 7.31
CA TRP A 443 15.19 63.18 6.56
C TRP A 443 15.21 63.91 5.21
N SER A 444 14.04 64.10 4.59
CA SER A 444 13.88 64.82 3.32
C SER A 444 13.83 66.34 3.46
N LEU A 445 13.74 66.87 4.69
CA LEU A 445 13.75 68.30 4.94
C LEU A 445 15.13 68.88 4.58
N ASP A 446 15.11 69.74 3.58
CA ASP A 446 16.22 70.58 3.16
C ASP A 446 15.62 71.80 2.49
N TRP A 447 15.73 72.94 3.16
CA TRP A 447 15.15 74.19 2.66
C TRP A 447 15.70 74.57 1.29
N SER A 448 16.96 74.20 0.98
CA SER A 448 17.61 74.53 -0.30
C SER A 448 17.04 73.75 -1.49
N ASN A 449 16.41 72.60 -1.24
CA ASN A 449 15.72 71.81 -2.25
C ASN A 449 14.26 72.24 -2.45
N ILE A 450 13.68 72.92 -1.45
CA ILE A 450 12.27 73.31 -1.43
C ILE A 450 12.08 74.75 -1.91
N ILE A 451 12.97 75.65 -1.47
CA ILE A 451 12.97 77.07 -1.80
C ILE A 451 13.95 77.28 -2.95
N ARG A 452 13.48 77.89 -4.06
CA ARG A 452 14.33 78.17 -5.22
C ARG A 452 15.25 79.38 -4.94
N PRO A 453 16.57 79.19 -4.80
CA PRO A 453 17.47 80.26 -4.35
C PRO A 453 17.61 81.42 -5.33
N ASP A 454 17.36 81.16 -6.61
CA ASP A 454 17.44 82.11 -7.71
C ASP A 454 16.21 83.02 -7.84
N THR A 455 15.09 82.69 -7.18
CA THR A 455 13.80 83.37 -7.40
C THR A 455 13.06 83.80 -6.13
N GLU A 456 13.19 83.11 -5.00
CA GLU A 456 12.48 83.46 -3.75
C GLU A 456 13.41 84.02 -2.64
N LEU A 457 14.72 83.80 -2.78
CA LEU A 457 15.75 84.21 -1.83
C LEU A 457 16.52 85.47 -2.24
N THR A 458 16.15 86.08 -3.37
CA THR A 458 16.76 87.30 -3.90
C THR A 458 15.77 88.46 -3.78
N SER A 459 16.10 89.45 -2.95
CA SER A 459 15.32 90.68 -2.77
C SER A 459 16.18 91.93 -3.01
N ASP A 460 15.57 93.11 -2.93
CA ASP A 460 16.28 94.40 -3.03
C ASP A 460 17.21 94.67 -1.83
N SER A 461 17.17 93.85 -0.76
CA SER A 461 18.00 93.97 0.45
C SER A 461 18.82 92.70 0.72
N PRO A 462 20.13 92.71 0.41
CA PRO A 462 21.04 91.60 0.71
C PRO A 462 21.11 91.23 2.19
N GLU A 463 20.94 92.21 3.09
CA GLU A 463 20.93 91.98 4.54
C GLU A 463 19.71 91.18 5.00
N ALA A 464 18.54 91.43 4.41
CA ALA A 464 17.31 90.67 4.71
C ALA A 464 17.37 89.24 4.17
N ASP A 465 17.99 89.04 3.00
CA ASP A 465 18.20 87.70 2.42
C ASP A 465 19.18 86.87 3.28
N ALA A 466 20.26 87.48 3.77
CA ALA A 466 21.18 86.82 4.71
C ALA A 466 20.52 86.46 6.04
N ALA A 467 19.64 87.33 6.57
CA ALA A 467 18.87 87.06 7.79
C ALA A 467 17.87 85.91 7.62
N LEU A 468 17.20 85.84 6.46
CA LEU A 468 16.30 84.72 6.14
C LEU A 468 17.05 83.39 6.06
N ILE A 469 18.19 83.35 5.35
CA ILE A 469 19.02 82.14 5.26
C ILE A 469 19.49 81.68 6.65
N ALA A 470 19.88 82.61 7.53
CA ALA A 470 20.30 82.28 8.88
C ALA A 470 19.19 81.62 9.72
N GLU A 471 17.94 82.09 9.60
CA GLU A 471 16.80 81.49 10.30
C GLU A 471 16.37 80.14 9.66
N LEU A 472 16.43 80.01 8.33
CA LEU A 472 16.19 78.72 7.65
C LEU A 472 17.22 77.66 8.05
N ASP A 473 18.49 78.04 8.15
CA ASP A 473 19.57 77.19 8.67
C ASP A 473 19.38 76.85 10.16
N ALA A 474 18.80 77.75 10.95
CA ALA A 474 18.48 77.48 12.35
C ALA A 474 17.38 76.41 12.46
N VAL A 475 16.33 76.51 11.64
CA VAL A 475 15.25 75.50 11.58
C VAL A 475 15.77 74.14 11.10
N ASP A 476 16.63 74.12 10.07
CA ASP A 476 17.24 72.87 9.58
C ASP A 476 18.12 72.22 10.67
N LYS A 477 18.93 73.01 11.38
CA LYS A 477 19.72 72.52 12.53
C LYS A 477 18.85 71.99 13.66
N LEU A 478 17.73 72.65 13.97
CA LEU A 478 16.79 72.22 15.01
C LEU A 478 16.29 70.80 14.73
N VAL A 479 15.79 70.58 13.51
CA VAL A 479 15.28 69.27 13.07
C VAL A 479 16.38 68.21 13.07
N ARG A 480 17.57 68.52 12.54
CA ARG A 480 18.70 67.58 12.50
C ARG A 480 19.20 67.18 13.89
N ASN A 481 19.28 68.13 14.81
CA ASN A 481 19.84 67.89 16.15
C ASN A 481 18.88 67.10 17.04
N TYR A 482 17.57 67.38 16.96
CA TYR A 482 16.61 66.82 17.92
C TYR A 482 15.73 65.71 17.37
N LEU A 483 15.44 65.65 16.06
CA LEU A 483 14.49 64.69 15.49
C LEU A 483 15.17 63.58 14.67
N SER A 484 16.21 63.91 13.89
CA SER A 484 16.81 62.97 12.93
C SER A 484 17.33 61.69 13.58
N GLY A 485 18.13 61.81 14.64
CA GLY A 485 18.70 60.67 15.38
C GLY A 485 17.64 59.77 16.03
N PRO A 486 16.76 60.32 16.90
CA PRO A 486 15.69 59.53 17.53
C PRO A 486 14.75 58.86 16.53
N LEU A 487 14.30 59.56 15.47
CA LEU A 487 13.40 58.97 14.47
C LEU A 487 14.06 57.85 13.67
N LEU A 488 15.35 57.95 13.38
CA LEU A 488 16.10 56.87 12.73
C LEU A 488 16.19 55.63 13.63
N ALA A 489 16.55 55.81 14.92
CA ALA A 489 16.61 54.72 15.88
C ALA A 489 15.24 54.05 16.07
N TYR A 490 14.18 54.85 16.20
CA TYR A 490 12.81 54.37 16.34
C TYR A 490 12.37 53.57 15.12
N SER A 491 12.48 54.14 13.92
CA SER A 491 12.01 53.51 12.69
C SER A 491 12.78 52.22 12.38
N ASN A 492 14.11 52.21 12.56
CA ASN A 492 14.92 51.00 12.43
C ASN A 492 14.53 49.95 13.47
N GLY A 493 14.31 50.35 14.73
CA GLY A 493 13.84 49.44 15.78
C GLY A 493 12.52 48.76 15.41
N MET A 494 11.54 49.53 14.90
CA MET A 494 10.25 48.98 14.46
C MET A 494 10.39 48.05 13.27
N LEU A 495 11.27 48.36 12.32
CA LEU A 495 11.56 47.50 11.18
C LEU A 495 12.21 46.17 11.61
N VAL A 496 13.14 46.21 12.56
CA VAL A 496 13.78 45.00 13.12
C VAL A 496 12.76 44.18 13.88
N ILE A 497 11.97 44.77 14.78
CA ILE A 497 10.92 44.04 15.51
C ILE A 497 9.96 43.34 14.54
N ASP A 498 9.49 44.03 13.51
CA ASP A 498 8.57 43.49 12.52
C ASP A 498 9.20 42.41 11.61
N ALA A 499 10.49 42.54 11.28
CA ALA A 499 11.24 41.52 10.54
C ALA A 499 11.47 40.26 11.40
N GLU A 500 12.00 40.44 12.61
CA GLU A 500 12.22 39.37 13.57
C GLU A 500 10.88 38.69 13.86
N LEU A 501 9.78 39.38 14.18
CA LEU A 501 8.49 38.74 14.44
C LEU A 501 7.93 37.92 13.26
N ARG A 502 8.30 38.24 12.01
CA ARG A 502 7.96 37.43 10.82
C ARG A 502 8.84 36.19 10.72
N ASP A 503 10.15 36.36 10.87
CA ASP A 503 11.15 35.29 10.70
C ASP A 503 11.25 34.38 11.94
N PHE A 504 10.82 34.89 13.10
CA PHE A 504 10.64 34.23 14.37
C PHE A 504 9.39 33.34 14.33
N SER A 505 9.25 32.55 13.27
CA SER A 505 8.14 31.62 13.10
C SER A 505 8.71 30.22 12.86
N VAL A 506 8.77 29.43 13.93
CA VAL A 506 8.98 27.99 13.81
C VAL A 506 7.67 27.40 13.27
N VAL A 507 7.53 27.42 11.93
CA VAL A 507 6.47 26.83 11.11
C VAL A 507 5.17 27.65 10.97
N ASN A 508 4.84 28.07 9.74
CA ASN A 508 3.53 28.57 9.30
C ASN A 508 2.84 29.60 10.24
N GLY A 509 3.62 30.50 10.84
CA GLY A 509 3.08 31.52 11.76
C GLY A 509 2.65 31.00 13.14
N SER A 510 3.06 29.80 13.55
CA SER A 510 2.70 29.19 14.83
C SER A 510 3.86 28.46 15.51
N PHE A 511 4.30 28.96 16.66
CA PHE A 511 5.16 28.26 17.63
C PHE A 511 4.55 26.92 18.03
N ALA A 512 5.01 25.83 17.41
CA ALA A 512 4.57 24.48 17.76
C ALA A 512 5.77 23.54 17.86
N MET A 513 5.80 22.77 18.94
CA MET A 513 6.66 21.61 19.08
C MET A 513 5.76 20.44 19.42
N GLU A 514 5.90 19.36 18.68
CA GLU A 514 5.16 18.13 18.89
C GLU A 514 6.14 16.99 19.15
N THR A 515 5.74 16.06 20.02
CA THR A 515 6.51 14.86 20.31
C THR A 515 5.65 13.65 20.07
N GLU A 516 6.07 12.84 19.10
CA GLU A 516 5.32 11.69 18.63
C GLU A 516 6.22 10.46 18.59
N VAL A 517 5.61 9.29 18.74
CA VAL A 517 6.29 7.99 18.58
C VAL A 517 5.76 7.30 17.34
N VAL A 518 6.68 6.93 16.45
CA VAL A 518 6.32 6.30 15.18
C VAL A 518 6.85 4.87 15.14
N THR A 519 5.94 3.92 14.91
CA THR A 519 6.29 2.50 14.75
C THR A 519 6.61 2.18 13.29
N TYR A 520 7.62 1.35 13.06
CA TYR A 520 7.91 0.78 11.75
C TYR A 520 7.71 -0.74 11.76
N ASN A 521 7.41 -1.29 10.59
CA ASN A 521 7.21 -2.71 10.40
C ASN A 521 8.53 -3.41 10.09
N ARG A 522 8.70 -4.60 10.64
CA ARG A 522 9.76 -5.55 10.30
C ARG A 522 9.11 -6.79 9.69
N TRP A 523 9.71 -7.34 8.64
CA TRP A 523 9.22 -8.55 8.00
C TRP A 523 10.36 -9.35 7.39
N THR A 524 10.08 -10.61 7.07
CA THR A 524 10.97 -11.44 6.26
C THR A 524 10.16 -12.08 5.14
N THR A 525 10.78 -12.23 3.98
CA THR A 525 10.11 -12.82 2.82
C THR A 525 10.65 -14.21 2.59
N ILE A 526 9.78 -15.21 2.68
CA ILE A 526 10.09 -16.59 2.35
C ILE A 526 9.42 -16.88 1.01
N SER A 527 10.24 -17.08 -0.02
CA SER A 527 9.79 -17.54 -1.33
C SER A 527 10.19 -18.99 -1.52
N MET A 528 9.24 -19.85 -1.86
CA MET A 528 9.47 -21.26 -2.15
C MET A 528 8.77 -21.60 -3.47
N ASP A 529 9.53 -22.06 -4.46
CA ASP A 529 8.98 -22.54 -5.72
C ASP A 529 8.17 -23.82 -5.47
N MET A 530 6.84 -23.69 -5.52
CA MET A 530 5.94 -24.82 -5.32
C MET A 530 5.81 -25.65 -6.60
N PRO A 531 6.08 -26.97 -6.56
CA PRO A 531 5.78 -27.84 -7.67
C PRO A 531 4.27 -28.08 -7.74
N CYS A 532 3.58 -27.47 -8.70
CA CYS A 532 2.16 -27.68 -8.95
C CYS A 532 1.88 -29.16 -9.27
N SER A 533 1.03 -29.86 -8.51
CA SER A 533 0.52 -31.17 -8.94
C SER A 533 -0.50 -30.98 -10.05
N LYS A 534 -0.23 -31.58 -11.20
CA LYS A 534 -1.30 -31.90 -12.16
C LYS A 534 -1.76 -33.32 -11.91
N LYS A 535 -3.08 -33.55 -11.78
CA LYS A 535 -3.64 -34.92 -11.77
C LYS A 535 -3.66 -35.40 -13.23
N GLU A 536 -2.66 -36.17 -13.60
CA GLU A 536 -2.62 -36.83 -14.90
C GLU A 536 -3.47 -38.09 -14.86
N THR A 537 -4.36 -38.23 -15.84
CA THR A 537 -5.09 -39.46 -16.08
C THR A 537 -4.63 -40.03 -17.40
N LYS A 538 -3.93 -41.18 -17.35
CA LYS A 538 -3.48 -41.87 -18.56
C LYS A 538 -4.39 -43.04 -18.86
N VAL A 539 -4.94 -43.04 -20.07
CA VAL A 539 -5.76 -44.14 -20.59
C VAL A 539 -4.86 -45.08 -21.37
N TYR A 540 -4.74 -46.31 -20.91
CA TYR A 540 -3.99 -47.35 -21.58
C TYR A 540 -4.92 -48.16 -22.49
N LYS A 541 -4.54 -48.28 -23.78
CA LYS A 541 -5.31 -49.03 -24.79
C LYS A 541 -4.46 -50.17 -25.37
N LYS A 542 -4.97 -51.40 -25.37
CA LYS A 542 -4.33 -52.54 -26.04
C LYS A 542 -5.36 -53.62 -26.40
N SER A 543 -5.28 -54.14 -27.63
CA SER A 543 -6.19 -55.18 -28.16
C SER A 543 -7.69 -54.86 -27.99
N GLY A 544 -8.08 -53.61 -28.19
CA GLY A 544 -9.46 -53.13 -28.07
C GLY A 544 -9.93 -52.80 -26.65
N LEU A 545 -9.20 -53.21 -25.61
CA LEU A 545 -9.53 -52.88 -24.21
C LEU A 545 -8.92 -51.54 -23.79
N GLN A 546 -9.63 -50.80 -22.92
CA GLN A 546 -9.19 -49.51 -22.38
C GLN A 546 -9.30 -49.49 -20.84
N LYS A 547 -8.29 -48.94 -20.15
CA LYS A 547 -8.33 -48.70 -18.70
C LYS A 547 -7.59 -47.41 -18.33
N SER A 548 -8.17 -46.59 -17.47
CA SER A 548 -7.58 -45.33 -16.99
C SER A 548 -6.90 -45.51 -15.63
N PHE A 549 -5.81 -44.79 -15.42
CA PHE A 549 -5.18 -44.61 -14.11
C PHE A 549 -4.89 -43.12 -13.91
N SER A 550 -5.21 -42.60 -12.73
CA SER A 550 -4.96 -41.20 -12.40
C SER A 550 -3.92 -41.09 -11.29
N TRP A 551 -2.92 -40.24 -11.47
CA TRP A 551 -1.90 -39.92 -10.46
C TRP A 551 -1.49 -38.46 -10.56
N LYS A 552 -0.74 -37.97 -9.57
CA LYS A 552 -0.24 -36.58 -9.58
C LYS A 552 1.19 -36.53 -10.11
N THR A 553 1.48 -35.66 -11.07
CA THR A 553 2.83 -35.43 -11.64
C THR A 553 3.35 -34.03 -11.32
N LYS A 554 4.68 -33.88 -11.42
CA LYS A 554 5.40 -32.60 -11.44
C LYS A 554 6.07 -32.46 -12.82
N GLU A 555 5.69 -31.47 -13.62
CA GLU A 555 6.58 -30.90 -14.65
C GLU A 555 7.19 -29.63 -14.01
N GLY A 556 8.48 -29.30 -14.09
CA GLY A 556 9.43 -29.41 -15.19
C GLY A 556 9.88 -27.99 -15.54
N ILE A 557 10.79 -27.40 -14.74
CA ILE A 557 11.31 -26.03 -14.92
C ILE A 557 12.22 -26.01 -16.14
N ARG A 558 11.75 -25.47 -17.27
CA ARG A 558 12.63 -24.89 -18.31
C ARG A 558 11.85 -23.98 -19.28
N ASP A 559 12.47 -22.84 -19.56
CA ASP A 559 12.16 -21.78 -20.55
C ASP A 559 10.92 -20.90 -20.34
N ARG A 560 11.09 -19.71 -19.70
CA ARG A 560 10.05 -18.66 -19.71
C ARG A 560 10.52 -17.21 -19.47
N PHE A 561 11.67 -16.78 -20.01
CA PHE A 561 12.16 -15.40 -19.77
C PHE A 561 11.81 -14.34 -20.84
N THR A 562 11.02 -14.64 -21.88
CA THR A 562 10.65 -13.61 -22.89
C THR A 562 9.15 -13.42 -23.14
N GLN A 563 8.27 -14.32 -22.66
CA GLN A 563 6.80 -14.20 -22.83
C GLN A 563 6.07 -13.46 -21.70
N LYS A 564 6.72 -13.28 -20.54
CA LYS A 564 6.05 -12.77 -19.34
C LYS A 564 5.70 -11.28 -19.46
N ASP A 565 6.63 -10.47 -19.94
CA ASP A 565 6.44 -9.01 -20.00
C ASP A 565 5.39 -8.60 -21.04
N ASP A 566 5.34 -9.33 -22.15
CA ASP A 566 4.32 -9.14 -23.20
C ASP A 566 2.92 -9.56 -22.68
N TRP A 567 2.84 -10.72 -22.02
CA TRP A 567 1.61 -11.18 -21.38
C TRP A 567 1.12 -10.23 -20.29
N GLU A 568 2.01 -9.72 -19.43
CA GLU A 568 1.65 -8.79 -18.35
C GLU A 568 1.12 -7.45 -18.89
N ARG A 569 1.63 -7.00 -20.03
CA ARG A 569 1.17 -5.77 -20.70
C ARG A 569 -0.18 -5.99 -21.39
N GLU A 570 -0.29 -7.01 -22.24
CA GLU A 570 -1.47 -7.22 -23.07
C GLU A 570 -2.67 -7.74 -22.27
N SER A 571 -2.46 -8.61 -21.26
CA SER A 571 -3.55 -9.14 -20.41
C SER A 571 -4.32 -8.04 -19.67
N LYS A 572 -3.63 -6.96 -19.26
CA LYS A 572 -4.25 -5.78 -18.62
C LYS A 572 -5.06 -4.93 -19.59
N LEU A 573 -4.77 -5.01 -20.90
CA LEU A 573 -5.42 -4.18 -21.92
C LEU A 573 -6.66 -4.84 -22.54
N MET A 574 -6.90 -6.13 -22.30
CA MET A 574 -8.01 -6.88 -22.91
C MET A 574 -9.39 -6.25 -22.67
N ALA A 575 -9.64 -5.72 -21.47
CA ALA A 575 -10.86 -4.97 -21.13
C ALA A 575 -11.09 -3.79 -22.09
N ARG A 576 -10.02 -3.05 -22.37
CA ARG A 576 -10.05 -1.83 -23.19
C ARG A 576 -10.12 -2.17 -24.67
N VAL A 577 -9.41 -3.18 -25.14
CA VAL A 577 -9.38 -3.59 -26.55
C VAL A 577 -10.75 -4.09 -26.99
N TYR A 578 -11.28 -5.14 -26.36
CA TYR A 578 -12.58 -5.72 -26.75
C TYR A 578 -13.76 -4.86 -26.26
N GLY A 579 -13.63 -4.26 -25.08
CA GLY A 579 -14.67 -3.39 -24.53
C GLY A 579 -14.89 -2.10 -25.30
N HIS A 580 -13.91 -1.63 -26.08
CA HIS A 580 -14.04 -0.43 -26.93
C HIS A 580 -14.05 -0.73 -28.44
N ALA A 581 -13.92 -1.99 -28.85
CA ALA A 581 -14.02 -2.36 -30.26
C ALA A 581 -15.40 -1.98 -30.84
N THR A 582 -15.41 -1.42 -32.06
CA THR A 582 -16.64 -1.12 -32.79
C THR A 582 -17.40 -2.41 -33.13
N LEU A 583 -16.64 -3.42 -33.54
CA LEU A 583 -17.09 -4.76 -33.90
C LEU A 583 -15.96 -5.76 -33.64
N THR A 584 -16.28 -6.86 -32.96
CA THR A 584 -15.39 -8.02 -32.80
C THR A 584 -15.80 -9.10 -33.79
N ILE A 585 -14.84 -9.71 -34.47
CA ILE A 585 -15.09 -10.84 -35.38
C ILE A 585 -14.49 -12.08 -34.73
N THR A 586 -15.31 -13.08 -34.46
CA THR A 586 -14.86 -14.34 -33.87
C THR A 586 -15.12 -15.50 -34.82
N THR A 587 -14.08 -16.28 -35.07
CA THR A 587 -14.07 -17.37 -36.04
C THR A 587 -14.35 -18.70 -35.36
N GLY A 588 -15.54 -18.84 -34.76
CA GLY A 588 -15.94 -19.99 -33.91
C GLY A 588 -15.74 -21.37 -34.53
N ARG A 589 -16.05 -21.51 -35.83
CA ARG A 589 -15.89 -22.76 -36.59
C ARG A 589 -14.45 -23.13 -36.94
N SER A 590 -13.48 -22.23 -36.74
CA SER A 590 -12.07 -22.47 -37.07
C SER A 590 -11.23 -22.64 -35.81
N GLY A 591 -10.50 -23.76 -35.70
CA GLY A 591 -9.61 -24.04 -34.57
C GLY A 591 -8.24 -23.37 -34.65
N ASP A 592 -7.88 -22.76 -35.79
CA ASP A 592 -6.56 -22.20 -36.04
C ASP A 592 -6.63 -21.10 -37.10
N ALA A 593 -5.85 -20.03 -36.93
CA ALA A 593 -5.81 -18.89 -37.86
C ALA A 593 -5.36 -19.27 -39.28
N ARG A 594 -4.69 -20.41 -39.45
CA ARG A 594 -4.26 -20.93 -40.76
C ARG A 594 -5.42 -21.53 -41.59
N ASN A 595 -6.57 -21.78 -40.97
CA ASN A 595 -7.72 -22.39 -41.63
C ASN A 595 -8.75 -21.32 -42.04
N SER A 596 -9.34 -21.48 -43.23
CA SER A 596 -10.41 -20.59 -43.69
C SER A 596 -11.68 -20.77 -42.86
N PHE A 597 -12.32 -19.66 -42.48
CA PHE A 597 -13.59 -19.63 -41.74
C PHE A 597 -14.75 -19.07 -42.60
N ILE A 598 -14.46 -18.53 -43.79
CA ILE A 598 -15.43 -17.83 -44.64
C ILE A 598 -16.35 -18.83 -45.36
N ALA A 599 -15.81 -19.97 -45.79
CA ALA A 599 -16.61 -21.00 -46.44
C ALA A 599 -17.43 -21.78 -45.40
N ASN A 600 -18.77 -21.78 -45.54
CA ASN A 600 -19.65 -22.66 -44.78
C ASN A 600 -19.85 -23.97 -45.56
N SER A 601 -19.51 -25.11 -44.96
CA SER A 601 -19.75 -26.43 -45.56
C SER A 601 -21.13 -27.01 -45.23
N TYR A 602 -21.91 -26.31 -44.40
CA TYR A 602 -23.28 -26.69 -44.07
C TYR A 602 -24.18 -26.59 -45.32
N LYS A 603 -24.88 -27.69 -45.63
CA LYS A 603 -25.92 -27.75 -46.65
C LYS A 603 -27.26 -27.92 -45.95
N GLN A 604 -28.16 -26.95 -46.10
CA GLN A 604 -29.49 -27.06 -45.52
C GLN A 604 -30.22 -28.25 -46.14
N SER A 605 -30.77 -29.14 -45.30
CA SER A 605 -31.41 -30.37 -45.78
C SER A 605 -32.74 -30.10 -46.51
N ALA A 606 -33.39 -28.96 -46.24
CA ALA A 606 -34.61 -28.50 -46.91
C ALA A 606 -34.77 -26.96 -46.76
N PRO A 607 -35.33 -26.26 -47.75
CA PRO A 607 -35.62 -24.81 -47.64
C PRO A 607 -36.76 -24.53 -46.64
N CYS A 608 -36.74 -23.35 -46.01
CA CYS A 608 -37.80 -22.94 -45.08
C CYS A 608 -39.12 -22.62 -45.81
N CYS A 609 -40.25 -22.97 -45.21
CA CYS A 609 -41.59 -22.60 -45.66
C CYS A 609 -42.04 -21.31 -44.97
N VAL A 610 -42.71 -20.41 -45.71
CA VAL A 610 -43.21 -19.13 -45.18
C VAL A 610 -44.74 -19.13 -45.21
N PHE A 611 -45.37 -18.98 -44.05
CA PHE A 611 -46.82 -18.90 -43.89
C PHE A 611 -47.24 -17.48 -43.51
N PRO A 612 -48.13 -16.82 -44.27
CA PRO A 612 -48.66 -15.51 -43.88
C PRO A 612 -49.60 -15.65 -42.67
N LEU A 613 -49.41 -14.81 -41.64
CA LEU A 613 -50.36 -14.68 -40.53
C LEU A 613 -51.57 -13.88 -41.00
N GLY A 614 -52.73 -14.52 -41.11
CA GLY A 614 -53.94 -13.98 -41.72
C GLY A 614 -54.76 -13.00 -40.86
N ASP A 615 -54.21 -12.42 -39.80
CA ASP A 615 -54.97 -11.60 -38.82
C ASP A 615 -54.96 -10.08 -39.10
N GLY A 616 -54.45 -9.65 -40.26
CA GLY A 616 -54.43 -8.24 -40.66
C GLY A 616 -53.38 -7.38 -39.96
N ARG A 617 -52.51 -7.94 -39.11
CA ARG A 617 -51.39 -7.21 -38.47
C ARG A 617 -50.04 -7.34 -39.18
N GLY A 618 -50.00 -8.05 -40.33
CA GLY A 618 -48.81 -8.18 -41.17
C GLY A 618 -47.68 -8.97 -40.52
N GLY A 619 -47.50 -10.23 -40.90
CA GLY A 619 -46.39 -11.05 -40.43
C GLY A 619 -46.29 -12.38 -41.18
N ASN A 620 -45.07 -12.94 -41.24
CA ASN A 620 -44.77 -14.21 -41.89
C ASN A 620 -44.17 -15.18 -40.85
N VAL A 621 -44.76 -16.37 -40.70
CA VAL A 621 -44.18 -17.47 -39.91
C VAL A 621 -43.26 -18.29 -40.80
N ILE A 622 -42.01 -18.44 -40.40
CA ILE A 622 -41.02 -19.25 -41.13
C ILE A 622 -40.88 -20.58 -40.39
N VAL A 623 -41.13 -21.70 -41.09
CA VAL A 623 -40.99 -23.06 -40.56
C VAL A 623 -39.91 -23.78 -41.34
N GLY A 624 -38.87 -24.26 -40.65
CA GLY A 624 -37.76 -24.97 -41.28
C GLY A 624 -36.98 -25.83 -40.28
N PRO A 625 -36.07 -26.68 -40.78
CA PRO A 625 -35.17 -27.44 -39.93
C PRO A 625 -34.26 -26.49 -39.12
N LEU A 626 -34.15 -26.73 -37.81
CA LEU A 626 -33.37 -25.90 -36.90
C LEU A 626 -31.88 -25.96 -37.28
N ILE A 627 -31.25 -24.80 -37.47
CA ILE A 627 -29.81 -24.71 -37.70
C ILE A 627 -29.11 -24.70 -36.34
N SER A 628 -27.99 -25.41 -36.19
CA SER A 628 -27.31 -25.53 -34.90
C SER A 628 -26.90 -24.16 -34.34
N ALA A 629 -27.11 -24.00 -33.03
CA ALA A 629 -26.62 -22.88 -32.24
C ALA A 629 -25.19 -23.11 -31.68
N ASP A 630 -24.47 -24.10 -32.21
CA ASP A 630 -23.11 -24.45 -31.78
C ASP A 630 -22.11 -23.39 -32.26
N ASP A 631 -21.54 -22.67 -31.30
CA ASP A 631 -20.54 -21.64 -31.48
C ASP A 631 -19.14 -22.24 -31.86
N GLY A 632 -18.96 -23.56 -31.78
CA GLY A 632 -17.77 -24.23 -32.28
C GLY A 632 -16.58 -24.21 -31.32
N VAL A 633 -15.39 -24.48 -31.83
CA VAL A 633 -14.22 -24.88 -31.02
C VAL A 633 -13.62 -23.75 -30.20
N THR A 634 -13.82 -22.51 -30.62
CA THR A 634 -13.25 -21.32 -29.95
C THR A 634 -13.85 -21.08 -28.57
N GLU A 635 -15.06 -21.56 -28.30
CA GLU A 635 -15.70 -21.48 -26.97
C GLU A 635 -15.03 -22.36 -25.92
N THR A 636 -14.28 -23.37 -26.38
CA THR A 636 -13.51 -24.22 -25.46
C THR A 636 -12.24 -23.55 -24.97
N ARG A 637 -11.96 -22.28 -25.33
CA ARG A 637 -10.74 -21.54 -24.94
C ARG A 637 -11.07 -20.39 -23.99
N GLY A 638 -10.40 -20.36 -22.82
CA GLY A 638 -10.75 -19.40 -21.76
C GLY A 638 -10.58 -17.93 -22.15
N TRP A 639 -9.53 -17.59 -22.90
CA TRP A 639 -9.36 -16.22 -23.42
C TRP A 639 -10.49 -15.81 -24.36
N CYS A 640 -10.97 -16.71 -25.22
CA CYS A 640 -12.04 -16.39 -26.16
C CYS A 640 -13.39 -16.17 -25.46
N CYS A 641 -13.62 -16.79 -24.30
CA CYS A 641 -14.76 -16.47 -23.43
C CYS A 641 -14.70 -15.01 -22.95
N GLN A 642 -13.50 -14.54 -22.56
CA GLN A 642 -13.28 -13.13 -22.18
C GLN A 642 -13.54 -12.18 -23.36
N GLU A 643 -13.03 -12.49 -24.54
CA GLU A 643 -13.24 -11.70 -25.76
C GLU A 643 -14.73 -11.55 -26.11
N LYS A 644 -15.48 -12.66 -26.04
CA LYS A 644 -16.94 -12.69 -26.28
C LYS A 644 -17.69 -11.81 -25.30
N ARG A 645 -17.40 -11.93 -23.99
CA ARG A 645 -18.14 -11.24 -22.91
C ARG A 645 -17.82 -9.75 -22.80
N LEU A 646 -16.64 -9.31 -23.22
CA LEU A 646 -16.25 -7.90 -23.21
C LEU A 646 -16.73 -7.12 -24.45
N SER A 647 -16.90 -7.79 -25.59
CA SER A 647 -17.23 -7.16 -26.87
C SER A 647 -18.60 -6.46 -26.84
N ARG A 648 -18.72 -5.27 -27.44
CA ARG A 648 -20.01 -4.53 -27.52
C ARG A 648 -20.92 -5.05 -28.64
N ARG A 649 -20.30 -5.46 -29.74
CA ARG A 649 -20.91 -6.06 -30.92
C ARG A 649 -19.96 -7.14 -31.39
N ILE A 650 -20.48 -8.32 -31.64
CA ILE A 650 -19.69 -9.46 -32.09
C ILE A 650 -20.40 -10.14 -33.26
N VAL A 651 -19.67 -10.35 -34.35
CA VAL A 651 -20.07 -11.27 -35.42
C VAL A 651 -19.34 -12.57 -35.18
N PHE A 652 -20.12 -13.62 -35.03
CA PHE A 652 -19.63 -14.93 -34.66
C PHE A 652 -19.88 -15.90 -35.82
N PHE A 653 -18.79 -16.44 -36.37
CA PHE A 653 -18.85 -17.49 -37.39
C PHE A 653 -19.01 -18.85 -36.70
N GLY A 654 -20.23 -19.15 -36.26
CA GLY A 654 -20.59 -20.41 -35.61
C GLY A 654 -20.51 -21.59 -36.56
N LYS A 655 -20.64 -22.81 -36.05
CA LYS A 655 -20.37 -24.03 -36.82
C LYS A 655 -21.22 -24.15 -38.09
N GLU A 656 -22.48 -23.77 -38.01
CA GLU A 656 -23.45 -23.94 -39.10
C GLU A 656 -24.06 -22.63 -39.61
N GLN A 657 -23.98 -21.54 -38.83
CA GLN A 657 -24.52 -20.23 -39.19
C GLN A 657 -23.71 -19.06 -38.60
N LEU A 658 -24.01 -17.85 -39.07
CA LEU A 658 -23.55 -16.60 -38.47
C LEU A 658 -24.48 -16.12 -37.36
N PHE A 659 -23.87 -15.56 -36.32
CA PHE A 659 -24.57 -14.82 -35.28
C PHE A 659 -24.06 -13.39 -35.20
N PHE A 660 -24.97 -12.45 -35.04
CA PHE A 660 -24.66 -11.09 -34.66
C PHE A 660 -25.24 -10.84 -33.27
N LEU A 661 -24.37 -10.56 -32.31
CA LEU A 661 -24.78 -10.25 -30.95
C LEU A 661 -24.36 -8.82 -30.61
N CYS A 662 -25.27 -8.06 -30.02
CA CYS A 662 -24.97 -6.77 -29.42
C CYS A 662 -25.60 -6.70 -28.02
N ARG A 663 -25.35 -5.59 -27.32
CA ARG A 663 -25.78 -5.43 -25.92
C ARG A 663 -27.30 -5.48 -25.70
N SER A 664 -28.11 -5.30 -26.74
CA SER A 664 -29.58 -5.26 -26.65
C SER A 664 -30.30 -6.38 -27.41
N SER A 665 -29.61 -7.07 -28.32
CA SER A 665 -30.25 -8.06 -29.20
C SER A 665 -29.23 -8.99 -29.83
N GLY A 666 -29.68 -10.23 -30.10
CA GLY A 666 -28.95 -11.23 -30.85
C GLY A 666 -29.76 -11.67 -32.06
N TYR A 667 -29.09 -11.84 -33.19
CA TYR A 667 -29.67 -12.32 -34.44
C TYR A 667 -28.82 -13.44 -35.01
N SER A 668 -29.48 -14.41 -35.60
CA SER A 668 -28.89 -15.53 -36.34
C SER A 668 -29.39 -15.53 -37.78
N GLU A 669 -28.71 -16.26 -38.66
CA GLU A 669 -29.11 -16.36 -40.08
C GLU A 669 -30.50 -16.98 -40.26
N ASP A 670 -30.91 -17.88 -39.36
CA ASP A 670 -32.26 -18.47 -39.34
C ASP A 670 -33.35 -17.51 -38.80
N ARG A 671 -32.98 -16.27 -38.45
CA ARG A 671 -33.84 -15.22 -37.89
C ARG A 671 -34.50 -15.62 -36.56
N SER A 672 -34.00 -16.65 -35.88
CA SER A 672 -34.43 -16.94 -34.52
C SER A 672 -33.94 -15.83 -33.58
N TYR A 673 -34.89 -15.15 -32.93
CA TYR A 673 -34.56 -14.19 -31.88
C TYR A 673 -34.30 -14.96 -30.60
N GLN A 674 -33.06 -14.91 -30.10
CA GLN A 674 -32.72 -15.49 -28.80
C GLN A 674 -32.73 -14.38 -27.74
N GLU A 675 -33.92 -14.12 -27.19
CA GLU A 675 -34.06 -13.26 -26.02
C GLU A 675 -33.37 -13.90 -24.82
N GLY A 676 -32.59 -13.14 -24.05
CA GLY A 676 -32.03 -13.61 -22.77
C GLY A 676 -30.69 -14.37 -22.82
N LYS A 677 -30.35 -15.07 -23.90
CA LYS A 677 -29.23 -16.04 -23.88
C LYS A 677 -27.82 -15.45 -24.05
N TYR A 678 -27.72 -14.24 -24.59
CA TYR A 678 -26.45 -13.58 -24.92
C TYR A 678 -26.36 -12.15 -24.36
N ILE A 679 -27.08 -11.88 -23.26
CA ILE A 679 -27.14 -10.54 -22.67
C ILE A 679 -25.74 -10.17 -22.15
N LEU A 680 -25.09 -9.22 -22.83
CA LEU A 680 -23.80 -8.66 -22.41
C LEU A 680 -23.98 -7.77 -21.17
N PRO A 681 -22.94 -7.60 -20.32
CA PRO A 681 -23.06 -7.01 -18.97
C PRO A 681 -23.69 -5.62 -18.90
N HIS A 682 -23.67 -4.88 -20.01
CA HIS A 682 -24.04 -3.46 -20.07
C HIS A 682 -25.52 -3.16 -20.25
N SER A 683 -26.36 -4.16 -20.57
CA SER A 683 -27.82 -3.98 -20.58
C SER A 683 -28.37 -3.72 -19.17
N PHE A 684 -27.78 -4.33 -18.15
CA PHE A 684 -28.15 -4.18 -16.74
C PHE A 684 -27.70 -2.84 -16.13
N LEU A 685 -26.69 -2.19 -16.72
CA LEU A 685 -26.16 -0.91 -16.25
C LEU A 685 -26.96 0.30 -16.74
N ASN A 686 -27.95 0.09 -17.63
CA ASN A 686 -28.70 1.15 -18.29
C ASN A 686 -30.21 1.16 -17.95
N THR A 687 -30.70 0.30 -17.05
CA THR A 687 -32.11 0.34 -16.61
C THR A 687 -32.28 1.34 -15.48
N GLY A 688 -32.62 2.58 -15.82
CA GLY A 688 -32.83 3.71 -14.90
C GLY A 688 -34.10 3.64 -14.04
N SER A 689 -34.66 2.48 -13.75
CA SER A 689 -35.85 2.34 -12.90
C SER A 689 -36.04 0.91 -12.39
N GLY A 690 -35.99 0.70 -11.07
CA GLY A 690 -36.40 -0.54 -10.40
C GLY A 690 -35.39 -1.01 -9.37
N ASP A 691 -35.87 -1.19 -8.13
CA ASP A 691 -35.26 -1.82 -6.96
C ASP A 691 -33.77 -2.23 -7.06
N THR A 692 -32.91 -1.53 -6.31
CA THR A 692 -31.46 -1.75 -6.24
C THR A 692 -31.09 -3.20 -5.91
N GLN A 693 -31.96 -3.93 -5.20
CA GLN A 693 -31.74 -5.32 -4.85
C GLN A 693 -31.94 -6.27 -6.05
N LEU A 694 -32.96 -6.04 -6.88
CA LEU A 694 -33.18 -6.82 -8.11
C LEU A 694 -32.09 -6.65 -9.17
N ILE A 695 -31.43 -5.49 -9.20
CA ILE A 695 -30.28 -5.24 -10.08
C ILE A 695 -29.07 -6.02 -9.57
N ARG A 696 -28.83 -6.01 -8.24
CA ARG A 696 -27.76 -6.81 -7.61
C ARG A 696 -27.94 -8.30 -7.85
N ASP A 697 -29.13 -8.84 -7.62
CA ASP A 697 -29.39 -10.27 -7.77
C ASP A 697 -29.18 -10.74 -9.22
N ARG A 698 -29.61 -9.93 -10.21
CA ARG A 698 -29.37 -10.22 -11.63
C ARG A 698 -27.89 -10.14 -12.02
N LEU A 699 -27.13 -9.20 -11.47
CA LEU A 699 -25.68 -9.11 -11.70
C LEU A 699 -24.93 -10.31 -11.10
N LEU A 700 -25.36 -10.79 -9.92
CA LEU A 700 -24.81 -11.98 -9.28
C LEU A 700 -25.15 -13.26 -10.06
N GLN A 701 -26.40 -13.40 -10.52
CA GLN A 701 -26.81 -14.52 -11.38
C GLN A 701 -26.01 -14.53 -12.70
N TYR A 702 -25.84 -13.36 -13.32
CA TYR A 702 -25.04 -13.23 -14.54
C TYR A 702 -23.56 -13.58 -14.30
N TRP A 703 -23.02 -13.24 -13.13
CA TRP A 703 -21.69 -13.66 -12.74
C TRP A 703 -21.57 -15.18 -12.61
N ASP A 704 -22.57 -15.84 -12.02
CA ASP A 704 -22.62 -17.31 -11.92
C ASP A 704 -22.60 -17.96 -13.32
N GLU A 705 -23.32 -17.40 -14.29
CA GLU A 705 -23.30 -17.87 -15.69
C GLU A 705 -21.91 -17.73 -16.33
N ILE A 706 -21.21 -16.61 -16.07
CA ILE A 706 -19.84 -16.41 -16.53
C ILE A 706 -18.90 -17.47 -15.95
N LEU A 707 -19.04 -17.78 -14.66
CA LEU A 707 -18.24 -18.82 -14.01
C LEU A 707 -18.50 -20.20 -14.62
N VAL A 708 -19.77 -20.54 -14.87
CA VAL A 708 -20.17 -21.82 -15.47
C VAL A 708 -19.59 -21.95 -16.89
N ASP A 709 -19.75 -20.93 -17.73
CA ASP A 709 -19.24 -20.97 -19.10
C ASP A 709 -17.72 -21.08 -19.13
N PHE A 710 -17.03 -20.28 -18.31
CA PHE A 710 -15.57 -20.31 -18.25
C PHE A 710 -15.03 -21.61 -17.64
N SER A 711 -15.75 -22.23 -16.70
CA SER A 711 -15.36 -23.52 -16.10
C SER A 711 -15.31 -24.67 -17.14
N ARG A 712 -16.05 -24.52 -18.24
CA ARG A 712 -16.06 -25.46 -19.36
C ARG A 712 -14.92 -25.19 -20.35
N CYS A 713 -14.27 -24.03 -20.27
CA CYS A 713 -13.15 -23.66 -21.11
C CYS A 713 -11.83 -24.33 -20.68
N GLN A 714 -10.95 -24.50 -21.64
CA GLN A 714 -9.58 -24.97 -21.47
C GLN A 714 -8.65 -23.76 -21.50
N LEU A 715 -7.75 -23.70 -20.51
CA LEU A 715 -6.67 -22.71 -20.46
C LEU A 715 -5.35 -23.40 -20.81
N LEU A 716 -4.62 -22.81 -21.76
CA LEU A 716 -3.27 -23.28 -22.10
C LEU A 716 -2.32 -23.05 -20.91
N ASN A 717 -2.46 -21.91 -20.23
CA ASN A 717 -1.81 -21.60 -18.97
C ASN A 717 -2.87 -21.45 -17.85
N PRO A 718 -2.92 -22.35 -16.85
CA PRO A 718 -3.90 -22.28 -15.78
C PRO A 718 -3.84 -21.00 -14.93
N HIS A 719 -2.70 -20.33 -14.88
CA HIS A 719 -2.55 -19.04 -14.17
C HIS A 719 -3.26 -17.88 -14.86
N ASP A 720 -3.66 -18.06 -16.12
CA ASP A 720 -4.42 -17.05 -16.86
C ASP A 720 -5.85 -16.93 -16.37
N ILE A 721 -6.35 -17.84 -15.53
CA ILE A 721 -7.73 -17.83 -15.03
C ILE A 721 -8.10 -16.49 -14.40
N PHE A 722 -7.29 -16.00 -13.46
CA PHE A 722 -7.59 -14.76 -12.75
C PHE A 722 -7.36 -13.53 -13.63
N ALA A 723 -6.36 -13.57 -14.51
CA ALA A 723 -6.15 -12.50 -15.49
C ALA A 723 -7.32 -12.40 -16.49
N ALA A 724 -7.86 -13.56 -16.91
CA ALA A 724 -8.99 -13.64 -17.81
C ALA A 724 -10.29 -13.11 -17.16
N PHE A 725 -10.49 -13.36 -15.86
CA PHE A 725 -11.67 -12.84 -15.15
C PHE A 725 -11.53 -11.39 -14.66
N ALA A 726 -10.33 -10.90 -14.35
CA ALA A 726 -10.14 -9.59 -13.73
C ALA A 726 -10.75 -8.44 -14.57
N SER A 727 -10.63 -8.51 -15.89
CA SER A 727 -11.20 -7.52 -16.82
C SER A 727 -12.72 -7.55 -16.90
N ILE A 728 -13.35 -8.72 -16.72
CA ILE A 728 -14.80 -8.89 -16.69
C ILE A 728 -15.36 -8.47 -15.33
N ALA A 729 -14.60 -8.76 -14.26
CA ALA A 729 -14.96 -8.43 -12.89
C ALA A 729 -14.90 -6.92 -12.61
N GLU A 730 -14.00 -6.16 -13.21
CA GLU A 730 -13.86 -4.72 -12.96
C GLU A 730 -15.16 -3.92 -13.16
N PRO A 731 -15.88 -3.99 -14.29
CA PRO A 731 -17.15 -3.28 -14.46
C PRO A 731 -18.25 -3.79 -13.52
N ILE A 732 -18.26 -5.08 -13.20
CA ILE A 732 -19.26 -5.68 -12.30
C ILE A 732 -19.00 -5.27 -10.85
N SER A 733 -17.73 -5.17 -10.43
CA SER A 733 -17.32 -4.67 -9.11
C SER A 733 -17.79 -3.23 -8.89
N LYS A 734 -17.63 -2.37 -9.91
CA LYS A 734 -18.11 -0.98 -9.88
C LYS A 734 -19.64 -0.92 -9.78
N ALA A 735 -20.35 -1.80 -10.47
CA ALA A 735 -21.81 -1.86 -10.45
C ALA A 735 -22.39 -2.43 -9.13
N LEU A 736 -21.76 -3.48 -8.58
CA LEU A 736 -22.17 -4.10 -7.31
C LEU A 736 -21.74 -3.28 -6.09
N GLN A 737 -20.82 -2.32 -6.26
CA GLN A 737 -20.09 -1.64 -5.18
C GLN A 737 -19.50 -2.65 -4.17
N SER A 738 -18.95 -3.73 -4.70
CA SER A 738 -18.50 -4.90 -3.93
C SER A 738 -17.14 -5.34 -4.43
N ARG A 739 -16.29 -5.76 -3.50
CA ARG A 739 -14.93 -6.17 -3.83
C ARG A 739 -14.95 -7.54 -4.52
N TYR A 740 -14.23 -7.62 -5.63
CA TYR A 740 -13.97 -8.89 -6.31
C TYR A 740 -12.93 -9.72 -5.55
N LEU A 741 -13.27 -10.96 -5.25
CA LEU A 741 -12.48 -11.92 -4.47
C LEU A 741 -12.22 -13.19 -5.28
N ALA A 742 -11.37 -13.08 -6.30
CA ALA A 742 -10.82 -14.22 -7.05
C ALA A 742 -11.89 -15.23 -7.54
N GLY A 743 -12.98 -14.73 -8.12
CA GLY A 743 -14.11 -15.52 -8.60
C GLY A 743 -15.39 -15.30 -7.80
N LEU A 744 -15.30 -14.67 -6.63
CA LEU A 744 -16.41 -14.41 -5.71
C LEU A 744 -16.62 -12.91 -5.49
N TRP A 745 -17.77 -12.53 -4.94
CA TRP A 745 -18.07 -11.16 -4.51
C TRP A 745 -18.16 -11.07 -3.00
N GLU A 746 -17.55 -10.05 -2.40
CA GLU A 746 -17.59 -9.82 -0.94
C GLU A 746 -19.03 -9.78 -0.39
N CYS A 747 -19.95 -9.16 -1.14
CA CYS A 747 -21.37 -9.07 -0.80
C CYS A 747 -22.16 -10.40 -0.90
N ASP A 748 -21.60 -11.44 -1.51
CA ASP A 748 -22.29 -12.71 -1.81
C ASP A 748 -21.56 -13.94 -1.25
N LEU A 749 -20.56 -13.71 -0.37
CA LEU A 749 -19.73 -14.76 0.23
C LEU A 749 -20.54 -15.84 0.94
N VAL A 750 -21.64 -15.49 1.61
CA VAL A 750 -22.47 -16.45 2.35
C VAL A 750 -23.14 -17.44 1.40
N ARG A 751 -23.71 -16.96 0.29
CA ARG A 751 -24.31 -17.82 -0.75
C ARG A 751 -23.25 -18.69 -1.40
N CYS A 752 -22.11 -18.11 -1.79
CA CYS A 752 -21.03 -18.85 -2.45
C CYS A 752 -20.30 -19.87 -1.54
N CYS A 753 -20.30 -19.68 -0.21
CA CYS A 753 -19.63 -20.60 0.72
C CYS A 753 -20.55 -21.70 1.30
N PHE A 754 -21.87 -21.51 1.29
CA PHE A 754 -22.83 -22.46 1.89
C PHE A 754 -23.91 -22.98 0.91
N GLY A 755 -24.05 -22.39 -0.28
CA GLY A 755 -25.03 -22.77 -1.29
C GLY A 755 -24.44 -23.67 -2.37
N ASP A 756 -24.38 -24.97 -2.08
CA ASP A 756 -24.61 -26.09 -3.02
C ASP A 756 -24.54 -27.40 -2.22
N LEU A 757 -25.47 -27.51 -1.26
CA LEU A 757 -25.79 -28.75 -0.57
C LEU A 757 -27.27 -29.04 -0.78
N VAL A 758 -27.72 -29.05 -2.04
CA VAL A 758 -29.03 -29.58 -2.42
C VAL A 758 -28.93 -30.27 -3.79
N ILE A 759 -29.31 -31.55 -3.79
CA ILE A 759 -29.76 -32.43 -4.90
C ILE A 759 -28.76 -33.43 -5.53
N GLU A 760 -29.02 -34.70 -5.18
CA GLU A 760 -28.88 -36.03 -5.84
C GLU A 760 -27.57 -36.49 -6.52
#